data_AF-A0A174DUA1-F1
#
_entry.id   AF-A0A174DUA1-F1
#
_cell.length_a   1.000
_cell.length_b   1.000
_cell.length_c   1.000
_cell.angle_alpha   90.00
_cell.angle_beta   90.00
_cell.angle_gamma   90.00
#
_symmetry.space_group_name_H-M   'P 1'
#
loop_
_entity.id
_entity.type
_entity.pdbx_description
1 polymer ?
#
loop_
_entity_poly.entity_id
_entity_poly.type
_entity_poly.pdbx_seq_one_letter_code
_entity_poly.pdbx_strand_id
1 'polypeptide(L)'
;MKTAKIKNRQKRSMLGVTVILLLLMTLTAGIFTGCGKNAGGGVDGTESSGTNADGSAGGGKGRFIESKVALPEEINSILRFKALSDGTLEIVGQDADYSIYVVKSSDGGGNWETTPLEDISYSNVAVAEDGTVAFLDYTENGLCPVTIVDADGSTHTFSIEMPAEDAFVSVAAFDSNKQLIVRDTEGGLYGIDCTDGSKTVTFEIDEDTYIPYFDVVGTNCYIVTSDKVLCYDTTTGKETDELTSLTEQICSDDNLVYRNPDTGLPVTFAKAENDNSIIFADYKGIFHYTTGGAVVEELVQGEQTALSNSGAIFYGVYMQDETHLFVAGNNGMEGALYSYTYDADASANLNQELNIYALQDSDTLRQAVNIFRQEYADIYVNLEIGMTDDNGVTLEDALKTLSTDILAGNGPDVLILDGMPVDSYVEKGILTDISDVVDEVKASDGLVDSIVKDSTKDGKIYAIPTRFLVSFITSDQQTVDAGKSTQALADRIETLAKDKSTTYVVQQKMAEELLLDFYNVDSKNWVKEDGSLDETKVSDYLTQVKRIYDVDDHSDIESYGNFFESGMCDGYRYGTLDSMDLFAERCKVEFGTIADVEDFQLMLSAGTTDGAVYGVLSNGETSSYVPFLQAGVVSGGNEDAGKAFVKTLLGKEAGASSNGIPVNEAALKDQINALMGRTETSMAFNRDGSDKMYTIEYRSMTQEEADAILAQLEAVEQSALTDRTIQNLVIERGTSYVKGEQNLEETVNEITKKVNLYLAEQQ
;
A
#
# COMPACT_ATOMS: atom_id res chain seq x y z
N MET A 1 32.43 -11.39 -10.31
CA MET A 1 32.73 -12.69 -9.64
C MET A 1 32.48 -12.70 -8.12
N LYS A 2 32.26 -11.56 -7.43
CA LYS A 2 31.82 -11.54 -6.02
C LYS A 2 30.29 -11.63 -5.85
N THR A 3 29.51 -11.11 -6.79
CA THR A 3 28.03 -11.16 -6.81
C THR A 3 27.46 -12.58 -6.91
N ALA A 4 28.20 -13.51 -7.54
CA ALA A 4 27.83 -14.92 -7.64
C ALA A 4 27.97 -15.70 -6.31
N LYS A 5 28.70 -15.18 -5.32
CA LYS A 5 28.83 -15.80 -3.99
C LYS A 5 27.69 -15.43 -3.03
N ILE A 6 27.03 -14.29 -3.23
CA ILE A 6 25.90 -13.83 -2.43
C ILE A 6 24.63 -14.61 -2.83
N LYS A 7 24.34 -14.73 -4.14
CA LYS A 7 23.23 -15.57 -4.65
C LYS A 7 23.35 -17.06 -4.27
N ASN A 8 24.57 -17.59 -4.11
CA ASN A 8 24.79 -18.98 -3.70
C ASN A 8 24.69 -19.20 -2.17
N ARG A 9 24.73 -18.14 -1.35
CA ARG A 9 24.49 -18.22 0.10
C ARG A 9 22.99 -18.19 0.42
N GLN A 10 22.21 -17.32 -0.23
CA GLN A 10 20.73 -17.31 -0.12
C GLN A 10 20.10 -18.64 -0.58
N LYS A 11 20.57 -19.24 -1.69
CA LYS A 11 20.09 -20.57 -2.12
C LYS A 11 20.44 -21.72 -1.15
N ARG A 12 21.47 -21.57 -0.31
CA ARG A 12 21.90 -22.61 0.64
C ARG A 12 21.21 -22.50 1.99
N SER A 13 20.76 -21.32 2.43
CA SER A 13 19.91 -21.21 3.63
C SER A 13 18.49 -21.72 3.34
N MET A 14 17.93 -21.40 2.17
CA MET A 14 16.61 -21.91 1.76
C MET A 14 16.58 -23.45 1.69
N LEU A 15 17.62 -24.09 1.13
CA LEU A 15 17.70 -25.56 1.06
C LEU A 15 17.89 -26.23 2.44
N GLY A 16 18.42 -25.51 3.43
CA GLY A 16 18.59 -25.99 4.80
C GLY A 16 17.28 -26.00 5.60
N VAL A 17 16.41 -25.02 5.33
CA VAL A 17 15.09 -24.90 5.96
C VAL A 17 14.12 -25.95 5.41
N THR A 18 14.17 -26.24 4.10
CA THR A 18 13.30 -27.27 3.48
C THR A 18 13.61 -28.70 3.97
N VAL A 19 14.86 -29.00 4.33
CA VAL A 19 15.25 -30.35 4.79
C VAL A 19 14.90 -30.60 6.27
N ILE A 20 14.71 -29.55 7.08
CA ILE A 20 14.29 -29.68 8.49
C ILE A 20 12.76 -29.81 8.59
N LEU A 21 11.99 -29.13 7.73
CA LEU A 21 10.53 -29.28 7.66
C LEU A 21 10.08 -30.68 7.15
N LEU A 22 10.88 -31.34 6.31
CA LEU A 22 10.59 -32.70 5.81
C LEU A 22 10.86 -33.82 6.83
N LEU A 23 11.51 -33.54 7.96
CA LEU A 23 11.82 -34.52 9.01
C LEU A 23 10.83 -34.52 10.20
N LEU A 24 9.91 -33.55 10.26
CA LEU A 24 8.89 -33.45 11.32
C LEU A 24 7.52 -34.06 10.94
N MET A 25 7.30 -34.47 9.70
CA MET A 25 6.02 -35.06 9.23
C MET A 25 5.90 -36.60 9.35
N THR A 26 6.75 -37.30 10.11
CA THR A 26 6.71 -38.79 10.18
C THR A 26 6.58 -39.40 11.58
N LEU A 27 5.93 -38.72 12.54
CA LEU A 27 5.49 -39.39 13.78
C LEU A 27 4.13 -38.88 14.28
N THR A 28 3.07 -39.23 13.55
CA THR A 28 1.73 -39.41 14.12
C THR A 28 1.20 -40.78 13.71
N ALA A 29 1.18 -41.73 14.67
CA ALA A 29 0.41 -42.97 14.53
C ALA A 29 -0.01 -43.53 15.90
N GLY A 30 -1.30 -43.37 16.20
CA GLY A 30 -2.10 -44.17 17.15
C GLY A 30 -1.96 -43.77 18.63
N ILE A 31 -3.01 -43.66 19.44
CA ILE A 31 -4.23 -44.48 19.48
C ILE A 31 -5.37 -43.65 20.12
N PHE A 32 -6.55 -43.68 19.49
CA PHE A 32 -7.83 -43.36 20.11
C PHE A 32 -8.32 -44.52 20.99
N THR A 33 -8.68 -44.26 22.24
CA THR A 33 -9.75 -44.90 23.05
C THR A 33 -9.95 -44.00 24.28
N GLY A 34 -11.12 -43.60 24.77
CA GLY A 34 -12.47 -44.16 24.69
C GLY A 34 -12.96 -44.57 26.09
N CYS A 35 -13.84 -43.75 26.70
CA CYS A 35 -14.77 -44.02 27.82
C CYS A 35 -14.28 -44.18 29.29
N GLY A 36 -14.72 -43.25 30.16
CA GLY A 36 -15.76 -43.51 31.18
C GLY A 36 -15.39 -44.04 32.59
N LYS A 37 -15.83 -43.26 33.59
CA LYS A 37 -16.31 -43.59 34.97
C LYS A 37 -15.34 -43.64 36.18
N ASN A 38 -15.59 -42.70 37.10
CA ASN A 38 -15.51 -42.67 38.58
C ASN A 38 -14.91 -43.88 39.34
N ALA A 39 -13.90 -43.61 40.17
CA ALA A 39 -13.83 -43.95 41.60
C ALA A 39 -12.61 -43.24 42.24
N GLY A 40 -12.80 -42.65 43.42
CA GLY A 40 -11.84 -41.73 44.05
C GLY A 40 -10.70 -42.36 44.85
N GLY A 41 -9.79 -41.50 45.32
CA GLY A 41 -8.75 -41.84 46.30
C GLY A 41 -7.62 -40.81 46.41
N GLY A 42 -7.87 -39.75 47.20
CA GLY A 42 -6.94 -39.05 48.10
C GLY A 42 -5.48 -38.67 47.75
N VAL A 43 -5.29 -37.33 47.73
CA VAL A 43 -4.30 -36.50 48.47
C VAL A 43 -2.85 -36.32 47.95
N ASP A 44 -2.44 -35.04 48.02
CA ASP A 44 -1.14 -34.36 47.90
C ASP A 44 -0.68 -34.05 46.47
N GLY A 45 -0.48 -32.80 46.04
CA GLY A 45 -0.57 -31.51 46.71
C GLY A 45 0.39 -30.53 45.99
N THR A 46 -0.17 -29.56 45.26
CA THR A 46 0.34 -28.20 44.96
C THR A 46 -0.53 -27.60 43.85
N GLU A 47 -1.62 -26.94 44.25
CA GLU A 47 -2.33 -25.98 43.40
C GLU A 47 -1.55 -24.65 43.45
N SER A 48 -1.14 -24.13 42.30
CA SER A 48 -0.85 -22.70 42.16
C SER A 48 -2.19 -21.99 41.99
N SER A 49 -2.65 -21.36 43.07
CA SER A 49 -3.75 -20.41 43.02
C SER A 49 -3.38 -19.23 42.14
N GLY A 50 -4.14 -19.03 41.05
CA GLY A 50 -4.30 -17.73 40.44
C GLY A 50 -4.91 -16.80 41.49
N THR A 51 -4.13 -15.82 41.91
CA THR A 51 -4.60 -14.73 42.78
C THR A 51 -4.56 -13.46 41.95
N ASN A 52 -5.75 -12.99 41.60
CA ASN A 52 -6.01 -11.58 41.30
C ASN A 52 -5.42 -10.76 42.46
N ALA A 53 -4.37 -9.99 42.17
CA ALA A 53 -3.87 -8.95 43.04
C ALA A 53 -4.55 -7.65 42.60
N ASP A 54 -5.62 -7.33 43.31
CA ASP A 54 -6.33 -6.06 43.24
C ASP A 54 -5.74 -5.12 44.30
N GLY A 55 -5.39 -3.91 43.89
CA GLY A 55 -4.97 -2.78 44.74
C GLY A 55 -3.73 -2.09 44.18
N SER A 56 -3.71 -0.79 43.87
CA SER A 56 -4.59 0.38 44.08
C SER A 56 -3.85 1.53 43.37
N ALA A 57 -4.38 2.45 42.56
CA ALA A 57 -5.71 3.01 42.39
C ALA A 57 -5.81 3.64 40.99
N GLY A 58 -7.01 3.59 40.39
CA GLY A 58 -7.34 4.37 39.19
C GLY A 58 -7.84 3.50 38.03
N GLY A 59 -9.03 2.91 38.18
CA GLY A 59 -9.78 2.43 37.03
C GLY A 59 -10.23 3.63 36.19
N GLY A 60 -9.36 4.12 35.32
CA GLY A 60 -9.74 5.02 34.25
C GLY A 60 -10.50 4.20 33.22
N LYS A 61 -11.80 4.48 33.04
CA LYS A 61 -12.60 3.90 31.94
C LYS A 61 -12.34 4.58 30.61
N GLY A 62 -11.42 5.55 30.57
CA GLY A 62 -11.08 6.35 29.42
C GLY A 62 -10.10 5.68 28.46
N ARG A 63 -9.96 6.28 27.29
CA ARG A 63 -9.02 5.88 26.23
C ARG A 63 -8.47 7.10 25.51
N PHE A 64 -7.39 6.93 24.77
CA PHE A 64 -6.92 7.95 23.85
C PHE A 64 -7.86 8.09 22.65
N ILE A 65 -8.16 9.34 22.29
CA ILE A 65 -8.93 9.72 21.10
C ILE A 65 -7.94 10.30 20.09
N GLU A 66 -7.89 9.69 18.91
CA GLU A 66 -7.11 10.17 17.79
C GLU A 66 -7.78 11.39 17.13
N SER A 67 -7.00 12.35 16.68
CA SER A 67 -7.44 13.43 15.81
C SER A 67 -6.32 13.84 14.87
N LYS A 68 -6.63 13.94 13.57
CA LYS A 68 -5.69 14.44 12.54
C LYS A 68 -5.40 15.92 12.77
N VAL A 69 -4.13 16.29 12.82
CA VAL A 69 -3.68 17.68 12.95
C VAL A 69 -3.58 18.29 11.55
N ALA A 70 -4.23 19.43 11.34
CA ALA A 70 -4.13 20.16 10.08
C ALA A 70 -2.73 20.75 9.92
N LEU A 71 -2.07 20.44 8.81
CA LEU A 71 -0.79 21.03 8.42
C LEU A 71 -1.00 22.29 7.58
N PRO A 72 0.01 23.16 7.43
CA PRO A 72 -0.04 24.27 6.48
C PRO A 72 -0.32 23.77 5.05
N GLU A 73 -1.07 24.55 4.27
CA GLU A 73 -1.48 24.18 2.90
C GLU A 73 -0.28 23.90 1.98
N GLU A 74 0.87 24.50 2.26
CA GLU A 74 2.10 24.29 1.50
C GLU A 74 2.74 22.92 1.78
N ILE A 75 2.46 22.27 2.91
CA ILE A 75 3.08 20.98 3.25
C ILE A 75 2.30 19.84 2.61
N ASN A 76 2.85 19.29 1.53
CA ASN A 76 2.33 18.10 0.87
C ASN A 76 2.85 16.81 1.49
N SER A 77 4.12 16.76 1.92
CA SER A 77 4.68 15.59 2.59
C SER A 77 5.60 15.94 3.76
N ILE A 78 5.64 15.04 4.75
CA ILE A 78 6.47 15.15 5.95
C ILE A 78 7.77 14.39 5.72
N LEU A 79 8.91 15.03 5.98
CA LEU A 79 10.23 14.40 5.94
C LEU A 79 10.67 13.97 7.34
N ARG A 80 10.46 14.83 8.34
CA ARG A 80 10.75 14.56 9.76
C ARG A 80 9.80 15.33 10.68
N PHE A 81 9.53 14.76 11.84
CA PHE A 81 8.81 15.38 12.94
C PHE A 81 9.61 15.26 14.23
N LYS A 82 9.74 16.36 14.97
CA LYS A 82 10.37 16.38 16.29
C LYS A 82 9.69 17.42 17.17
N ALA A 83 9.56 17.12 18.45
CA ALA A 83 9.28 18.15 19.44
C ALA A 83 10.58 18.75 19.95
N LEU A 84 10.66 20.08 19.97
CA LEU A 84 11.78 20.81 20.53
C LEU A 84 11.76 20.73 22.07
N SER A 85 12.88 21.09 22.69
CA SER A 85 13.07 21.07 24.15
C SER A 85 12.06 21.94 24.93
N ASP A 86 11.42 22.92 24.29
CA ASP A 86 10.36 23.75 24.86
C ASP A 86 8.93 23.24 24.59
N GLY A 87 8.80 22.10 23.89
CA GLY A 87 7.52 21.49 23.52
C GLY A 87 6.94 21.99 22.19
N THR A 88 7.63 22.88 21.47
CA THR A 88 7.23 23.31 20.12
C THR A 88 7.29 22.12 19.17
N LEU A 89 6.22 21.89 18.41
CA LEU A 89 6.19 20.91 17.34
C LEU A 89 6.95 21.46 16.13
N GLU A 90 7.91 20.72 15.60
CA GLU A 90 8.64 21.07 14.38
C GLU A 90 8.49 19.96 13.35
N ILE A 91 8.12 20.36 12.14
CA ILE A 91 8.06 19.49 10.96
C ILE A 91 9.00 20.06 9.91
N VAL A 92 9.86 19.21 9.37
CA VAL A 92 10.51 19.46 8.09
C VAL A 92 9.66 18.75 7.04
N GLY A 93 9.10 19.53 6.10
CA GLY A 93 8.22 19.02 5.06
C GLY A 93 8.54 19.65 3.72
N GLN A 94 7.84 19.21 2.68
CA GLN A 94 7.97 19.77 1.34
C GLN A 94 6.61 19.99 0.68
N ASP A 95 6.55 20.92 -0.26
CA ASP A 95 5.40 21.11 -1.14
C ASP A 95 5.41 20.13 -2.32
N ALA A 96 4.38 20.21 -3.16
CA ALA A 96 4.24 19.38 -4.36
C ALA A 96 5.35 19.61 -5.40
N ASP A 97 6.06 20.75 -5.33
CA ASP A 97 7.19 21.10 -6.19
C ASP A 97 8.54 20.73 -5.54
N TYR A 98 8.52 19.96 -4.44
CA TYR A 98 9.70 19.56 -3.65
C TYR A 98 10.45 20.72 -3.00
N SER A 99 9.85 21.91 -2.88
CA SER A 99 10.42 23.00 -2.09
C SER A 99 10.32 22.64 -0.62
N ILE A 100 11.39 22.89 0.15
CA ILE A 100 11.49 22.45 1.53
C ILE A 100 11.09 23.56 2.48
N TYR A 101 10.37 23.19 3.53
CA TYR A 101 9.90 24.08 4.57
C TYR A 101 10.21 23.52 5.95
N VAL A 102 10.52 24.42 6.88
CA VAL A 102 10.45 24.15 8.31
C VAL A 102 9.19 24.82 8.84
N VAL A 103 8.29 24.04 9.43
CA VAL A 103 7.06 24.55 10.04
C VAL A 103 7.05 24.26 11.53
N LYS A 104 6.72 25.28 12.33
CA LYS A 104 6.72 25.19 13.80
C LYS A 104 5.36 25.54 14.38
N SER A 105 4.95 24.83 15.42
CA SER A 105 3.73 25.13 16.18
C SER A 105 3.98 25.08 17.68
N SER A 106 3.69 26.20 18.36
CA SER A 106 3.81 26.32 19.82
C SER A 106 2.51 26.05 20.57
N ASP A 107 1.42 25.78 19.85
CA ASP A 107 0.07 25.55 20.41
C ASP A 107 -0.50 24.17 20.04
N GLY A 108 0.37 23.21 19.73
CA GLY A 108 -0.02 21.82 19.47
C GLY A 108 -0.65 21.58 18.10
N GLY A 109 -0.30 22.39 17.10
CA GLY A 109 -0.80 22.29 15.72
C GLY A 109 -2.01 23.18 15.42
N GLY A 110 -2.36 24.11 16.32
CA GLY A 110 -3.46 25.06 16.10
C GLY A 110 -3.08 26.19 15.14
N ASN A 111 -1.84 26.68 15.23
CA ASN A 111 -1.23 27.65 14.33
C ASN A 111 0.20 27.22 13.97
N TRP A 112 0.62 27.56 12.76
CA TRP A 112 1.93 27.22 12.22
C TRP A 112 2.70 28.46 11.76
N GLU A 113 3.99 28.51 12.08
CA GLU A 113 4.96 29.42 11.50
C GLU A 113 5.75 28.68 10.42
N THR A 114 5.66 29.14 9.17
CA THR A 114 6.28 28.49 8.01
C THR A 114 7.51 29.26 7.54
N THR A 115 8.64 28.55 7.39
CA THR A 115 9.89 29.10 6.87
C THR A 115 10.36 28.28 5.67
N PRO A 116 10.38 28.83 4.44
CA PRO A 116 10.95 28.15 3.28
C PRO A 116 12.47 28.08 3.39
N LEU A 117 13.05 26.98 2.90
CA LEU A 117 14.49 26.81 2.76
C LEU A 117 14.86 26.75 1.27
N GLU A 118 15.74 27.65 0.85
CA GLU A 118 16.23 27.72 -0.53
C GLU A 118 17.51 26.89 -0.70
N ASP A 119 17.72 26.34 -1.90
CA ASP A 119 18.95 25.63 -2.32
C ASP A 119 19.34 24.43 -1.43
N ILE A 120 18.36 23.74 -0.85
CA ILE A 120 18.59 22.50 -0.08
C ILE A 120 18.39 21.28 -0.98
N SER A 121 19.38 20.40 -1.00
CA SER A 121 19.29 19.04 -1.55
C SER A 121 19.43 18.04 -0.40
N TYR A 122 18.72 16.92 -0.49
CA TYR A 122 18.71 15.93 0.58
C TYR A 122 18.41 14.51 0.06
N SER A 123 18.94 13.55 0.81
CA SER A 123 18.61 12.13 0.81
C SER A 123 18.15 11.69 2.21
N ASN A 124 18.64 12.36 3.27
CA ASN A 124 18.20 12.14 4.65
C ASN A 124 18.10 13.46 5.40
N VAL A 125 17.24 13.50 6.42
CA VAL A 125 17.00 14.68 7.27
C VAL A 125 17.05 14.26 8.74
N ALA A 126 17.70 15.06 9.57
CA ALA A 126 17.69 14.90 11.02
C ALA A 126 17.39 16.24 11.71
N VAL A 127 16.63 16.20 12.82
CA VAL A 127 16.24 17.39 13.59
C VAL A 127 16.69 17.22 15.05
N ALA A 128 17.38 18.24 15.58
CA ALA A 128 17.84 18.30 16.96
C ALA A 128 16.79 18.97 17.88
N GLU A 129 16.91 18.74 19.19
CA GLU A 129 15.97 19.28 20.20
C GLU A 129 15.98 20.82 20.32
N ASP A 130 16.97 21.51 19.75
CA ASP A 130 17.03 22.98 19.70
C ASP A 130 16.50 23.58 18.39
N GLY A 131 16.07 22.74 17.43
CA GLY A 131 15.59 23.15 16.11
C GLY A 131 16.70 23.27 15.06
N THR A 132 17.90 22.77 15.34
CA THR A 132 18.93 22.58 14.32
C THR A 132 18.53 21.44 13.38
N VAL A 133 18.59 21.66 12.07
CA VAL A 133 18.26 20.67 11.05
C VAL A 133 19.51 20.30 10.25
N ALA A 134 19.73 19.01 10.02
CA ALA A 134 20.77 18.50 9.12
C ALA A 134 20.12 17.90 7.88
N PHE A 135 20.51 18.39 6.71
CA PHE A 135 20.18 17.82 5.40
C PHE A 135 21.42 17.11 4.86
N LEU A 136 21.33 15.80 4.69
CA LEU A 136 22.40 14.96 4.14
C LEU A 136 22.08 14.66 2.69
N ASP A 137 22.91 15.11 1.77
CA ASP A 137 22.71 14.97 0.32
C ASP A 137 23.26 13.62 -0.20
N TYR A 138 22.93 13.30 -1.45
CA TYR A 138 23.44 12.11 -2.12
C TYR A 138 24.97 12.09 -2.15
N THR A 139 25.57 10.93 -1.88
CA THR A 139 27.02 10.77 -1.94
C THR A 139 27.54 10.99 -3.36
N GLU A 140 28.55 11.84 -3.48
CA GLU A 140 29.29 12.05 -4.72
C GLU A 140 30.78 11.75 -4.50
N ASN A 141 31.34 10.81 -5.28
CA ASN A 141 32.75 10.40 -5.19
C ASN A 141 33.21 10.01 -3.76
N GLY A 142 32.34 9.32 -3.01
CA GLY A 142 32.61 8.90 -1.62
C GLY A 142 32.52 10.01 -0.56
N LEU A 143 31.98 11.17 -0.90
CA LEU A 143 31.69 12.25 0.05
C LEU A 143 30.19 12.51 0.10
N CYS A 144 29.60 12.46 1.28
CA CYS A 144 28.21 12.87 1.51
C CYS A 144 28.19 14.34 1.95
N PRO A 145 27.70 15.27 1.12
CA PRO A 145 27.53 16.67 1.52
C PRO A 145 26.48 16.79 2.62
N VAL A 146 26.73 17.66 3.60
CA VAL A 146 25.78 17.95 4.67
C VAL A 146 25.60 19.45 4.80
N THR A 147 24.35 19.90 4.81
CA THR A 147 23.95 21.27 5.11
C THR A 147 23.29 21.30 6.48
N ILE A 148 23.85 22.08 7.40
CA ILE A 148 23.24 22.38 8.69
C ILE A 148 22.49 23.69 8.58
N VAL A 149 21.26 23.71 9.06
CA VAL A 149 20.46 24.90 9.31
C VAL A 149 20.34 25.04 10.82
N ASP A 150 21.07 25.98 11.40
CA ASP A 150 20.99 26.26 12.84
C ASP A 150 19.63 26.88 13.20
N ALA A 151 19.26 26.80 14.48
CA ALA A 151 17.98 27.30 14.99
C ALA A 151 17.74 28.81 14.73
N ASP A 152 18.80 29.60 14.49
CA ASP A 152 18.71 31.01 14.11
C ASP A 152 18.55 31.26 12.59
N GLY A 153 18.49 30.19 11.81
CA GLY A 153 18.38 30.18 10.34
C GLY A 153 19.70 30.35 9.62
N SER A 154 20.83 30.44 10.32
CA SER A 154 22.14 30.44 9.67
C SER A 154 22.50 29.04 9.15
N THR A 155 23.28 29.01 8.07
CA THR A 155 23.64 27.76 7.41
C THR A 155 25.15 27.60 7.26
N HIS A 156 25.61 26.36 7.38
CA HIS A 156 26.97 25.95 7.01
C HIS A 156 26.97 24.54 6.46
N THR A 157 28.02 24.24 5.68
CA THR A 157 28.14 22.96 4.98
C THR A 157 29.45 22.27 5.29
N PHE A 158 29.43 20.95 5.37
CA PHE A 158 30.61 20.10 5.42
C PHE A 158 30.38 18.82 4.60
N SER A 159 31.32 17.89 4.61
CA SER A 159 31.12 16.58 3.98
C SER A 159 31.59 15.46 4.90
N ILE A 160 30.87 14.35 4.88
CA ILE A 160 31.23 13.13 5.60
C ILE A 160 31.94 12.19 4.61
N GLU A 161 33.10 11.67 5.00
CA GLU A 161 33.82 10.66 4.23
C GLU A 161 33.15 9.28 4.37
N MET A 162 32.64 8.76 3.24
CA MET A 162 31.98 7.47 3.15
C MET A 162 33.00 6.32 3.03
N PRO A 163 32.67 5.11 3.51
CA PRO A 163 33.59 3.96 3.46
C PRO A 163 33.84 3.42 2.05
N ALA A 164 32.94 3.72 1.10
CA ALA A 164 33.04 3.36 -0.31
C ALA A 164 32.47 4.50 -1.18
N GLU A 165 32.81 4.49 -2.48
CA GLU A 165 32.43 5.54 -3.43
C GLU A 165 30.91 5.60 -3.67
N ASP A 166 30.26 4.44 -3.64
CA ASP A 166 28.83 4.22 -3.83
C ASP A 166 28.05 4.08 -2.50
N ALA A 167 28.72 4.18 -1.35
CA ALA A 167 28.06 4.14 -0.05
C ALA A 167 27.35 5.46 0.25
N PHE A 168 26.18 5.40 0.87
CA PHE A 168 25.42 6.58 1.28
C PHE A 168 24.86 6.45 2.68
N VAL A 169 24.43 7.58 3.26
CA VAL A 169 23.79 7.60 4.56
C VAL A 169 22.34 7.16 4.41
N SER A 170 21.98 6.10 5.13
CA SER A 170 20.64 5.53 5.11
C SER A 170 19.77 6.01 6.27
N VAL A 171 20.36 6.29 7.44
CA VAL A 171 19.63 6.83 8.60
C VAL A 171 20.53 7.83 9.33
N ALA A 172 19.95 8.96 9.74
CA ALA A 172 20.61 9.97 10.55
C ALA A 172 19.69 10.48 11.66
N ALA A 173 20.25 10.72 12.85
CA ALA A 173 19.54 11.32 13.97
C ALA A 173 20.50 12.11 14.87
N PHE A 174 20.00 13.16 15.52
CA PHE A 174 20.76 13.92 16.50
C PHE A 174 20.60 13.33 17.91
N ASP A 175 21.68 13.33 18.68
CA ASP A 175 21.62 13.17 20.13
C ASP A 175 21.40 14.52 20.85
N SER A 176 21.13 14.46 22.15
CA SER A 176 20.94 15.65 23.01
C SER A 176 22.18 16.53 23.17
N ASN A 177 23.38 16.04 22.79
CA ASN A 177 24.61 16.83 22.72
C ASN A 177 24.84 17.47 21.34
N LYS A 178 23.87 17.33 20.42
CA LYS A 178 23.94 17.80 19.03
C LYS A 178 25.02 17.10 18.20
N GLN A 179 25.41 15.90 18.60
CA GLN A 179 26.19 15.01 17.76
C GLN A 179 25.26 14.35 16.75
N LEU A 180 25.64 14.36 15.47
CA LEU A 180 24.89 13.68 14.42
C LEU A 180 25.34 12.22 14.36
N ILE A 181 24.42 11.28 14.61
CA ILE A 181 24.65 9.85 14.46
C ILE A 181 24.21 9.45 13.05
N VAL A 182 25.03 8.69 12.34
CA VAL A 182 24.79 8.27 10.96
C VAL A 182 25.05 6.78 10.75
N ARG A 183 24.17 6.14 9.97
CA ARG A 183 24.33 4.76 9.49
C ARG A 183 24.50 4.72 7.99
N ASP A 184 25.58 4.09 7.51
CA ASP A 184 25.88 3.94 6.08
C ASP A 184 25.38 2.59 5.50
N THR A 185 25.30 2.50 4.17
CA THR A 185 24.85 1.30 3.46
C THR A 185 25.81 0.10 3.52
N GLU A 186 27.06 0.30 3.93
CA GLU A 186 28.02 -0.77 4.20
C GLU A 186 27.90 -1.33 5.63
N GLY A 187 26.96 -0.79 6.43
CA GLY A 187 26.64 -1.26 7.78
C GLY A 187 27.35 -0.51 8.90
N GLY A 188 28.11 0.54 8.60
CA GLY A 188 28.79 1.35 9.60
C GLY A 188 27.85 2.28 10.38
N LEU A 189 28.08 2.43 11.69
CA LEU A 189 27.39 3.39 12.56
C LEU A 189 28.42 4.28 13.26
N TYR A 190 28.29 5.61 13.11
CA TYR A 190 29.25 6.58 13.65
C TYR A 190 28.56 7.83 14.16
N GLY A 191 29.20 8.51 15.12
CA GLY A 191 28.89 9.91 15.40
C GLY A 191 29.79 10.84 14.59
N ILE A 192 29.24 12.00 14.23
CA ILE A 192 29.84 13.01 13.35
C ILE A 192 29.85 14.35 14.07
N ASP A 193 30.99 15.04 14.01
CA ASP A 193 31.11 16.43 14.41
C ASP A 193 30.54 17.33 13.30
N CYS A 194 29.49 18.10 13.61
CA CYS A 194 28.83 18.97 12.64
C CYS A 194 29.63 20.24 12.29
N THR A 195 30.81 20.45 12.86
CA THR A 195 31.68 21.58 12.49
C THR A 195 32.57 21.28 11.28
N ASP A 196 33.04 20.03 11.15
CA ASP A 196 33.99 19.64 10.10
C ASP A 196 33.72 18.28 9.43
N GLY A 197 32.70 17.55 9.87
CA GLY A 197 32.32 16.24 9.33
C GLY A 197 33.17 15.07 9.83
N SER A 198 34.06 15.29 10.80
CA SER A 198 34.93 14.25 11.32
C SER A 198 34.17 13.23 12.19
N LYS A 199 34.60 11.96 12.13
CA LYS A 199 34.04 10.88 12.95
C LYS A 199 34.48 11.05 14.41
N THR A 200 33.53 11.11 15.33
CA THR A 200 33.76 11.35 16.77
C THR A 200 33.67 10.08 17.61
N VAL A 201 32.79 9.15 17.23
CA VAL A 201 32.58 7.87 17.92
C VAL A 201 32.30 6.77 16.90
N THR A 202 32.68 5.55 17.24
CA THR A 202 32.33 4.33 16.50
C THR A 202 31.70 3.36 17.47
N PHE A 203 30.61 2.73 17.05
CA PHE A 203 29.84 1.81 17.87
C PHE A 203 30.47 0.41 17.82
N GLU A 204 30.69 -0.20 18.98
CA GLU A 204 31.25 -1.55 19.09
C GLU A 204 30.17 -2.61 18.77
N ILE A 205 29.84 -2.79 17.49
CA ILE A 205 28.83 -3.74 17.00
C ILE A 205 29.53 -4.87 16.22
N ASP A 206 29.05 -6.12 16.38
CA ASP A 206 29.57 -7.26 15.65
C ASP A 206 29.40 -7.06 14.12
N GLU A 207 30.48 -7.26 13.35
CA GLU A 207 30.54 -6.98 11.90
C GLU A 207 29.48 -7.71 11.06
N ASP A 208 28.97 -8.84 11.55
CA ASP A 208 27.93 -9.64 10.85
C ASP A 208 26.50 -9.20 11.22
N THR A 209 26.33 -8.20 12.10
CA THR A 209 25.01 -7.71 12.53
C THR A 209 24.39 -6.85 11.43
N TYR A 210 23.23 -7.28 10.94
CA TYR A 210 22.43 -6.46 10.04
C TYR A 210 21.66 -5.40 10.83
N ILE A 211 21.97 -4.13 10.55
CA ILE A 211 21.31 -2.96 11.14
C ILE A 211 20.42 -2.32 10.07
N PRO A 212 19.12 -2.60 10.03
CA PRO A 212 18.17 -1.91 9.16
C PRO A 212 18.10 -0.41 9.49
N TYR A 213 17.88 -0.04 10.75
CA TYR A 213 17.74 1.35 11.17
C TYR A 213 18.01 1.55 12.68
N PHE A 214 18.02 2.82 13.11
CA PHE A 214 18.12 3.22 14.51
C PHE A 214 17.34 4.52 14.76
N ASP A 215 17.09 4.83 16.04
CA ASP A 215 16.60 6.13 16.49
C ASP A 215 17.35 6.57 17.77
N VAL A 216 17.32 7.86 18.11
CA VAL A 216 18.07 8.42 19.25
C VAL A 216 17.15 9.19 20.19
N VAL A 217 17.21 8.81 21.48
CA VAL A 217 16.53 9.50 22.57
C VAL A 217 17.55 9.91 23.63
N GLY A 218 17.73 11.21 23.84
CA GLY A 218 18.76 11.72 24.75
C GLY A 218 20.17 11.37 24.23
N THR A 219 20.89 10.53 24.95
CA THR A 219 22.19 9.96 24.51
C THR A 219 22.12 8.45 24.25
N ASN A 220 20.90 7.88 24.21
CA ASN A 220 20.68 6.47 23.93
C ASN A 220 20.30 6.28 22.46
N CYS A 221 21.07 5.45 21.76
CA CYS A 221 20.82 5.02 20.39
C CYS A 221 20.17 3.63 20.43
N TYR A 222 18.90 3.56 20.03
CA TYR A 222 18.12 2.34 19.93
C TYR A 222 18.26 1.78 18.52
N ILE A 223 18.91 0.63 18.39
CA ILE A 223 19.25 0.01 17.11
C ILE A 223 18.42 -1.26 16.98
N VAL A 224 17.55 -1.30 15.96
CA VAL A 224 16.78 -2.50 15.64
C VAL A 224 17.65 -3.37 14.74
N THR A 225 17.83 -4.65 15.09
CA THR A 225 18.51 -5.66 14.27
C THR A 225 17.53 -6.73 13.81
N SER A 226 18.02 -7.72 13.07
CA SER A 226 17.23 -8.89 12.66
C SER A 226 16.66 -9.74 13.80
N ASP A 227 17.18 -9.60 15.01
CA ASP A 227 16.90 -10.52 16.13
C ASP A 227 16.82 -9.85 17.51
N LYS A 228 17.28 -8.60 17.65
CA LYS A 228 17.23 -7.85 18.92
C LYS A 228 17.18 -6.34 18.73
N VAL A 229 16.72 -5.66 19.77
CA VAL A 229 16.89 -4.22 19.91
C VAL A 229 18.08 -3.96 20.84
N LEU A 230 19.09 -3.26 20.33
CA LEU A 230 20.29 -2.89 21.06
C LEU A 230 20.18 -1.44 21.56
N CYS A 231 20.77 -1.14 22.72
CA CYS A 231 20.88 0.22 23.24
C CYS A 231 22.33 0.61 23.45
N TYR A 232 22.79 1.64 22.74
CA TYR A 232 24.15 2.15 22.83
C TYR A 232 24.18 3.60 23.30
N ASP A 233 25.15 3.94 24.14
CA ASP A 233 25.41 5.33 24.52
C ASP A 233 26.17 6.04 23.39
N THR A 234 25.61 7.13 22.87
CA THR A 234 26.16 7.89 21.74
C THR A 234 27.50 8.56 22.07
N THR A 235 27.78 8.83 23.36
CA THR A 235 29.03 9.48 23.76
C THR A 235 30.21 8.51 23.80
N THR A 236 29.95 7.26 24.20
CA THR A 236 30.99 6.24 24.44
C THR A 236 31.05 5.16 23.37
N GLY A 237 29.99 5.00 22.57
CA GLY A 237 29.88 3.97 21.54
C GLY A 237 29.71 2.55 22.08
N LYS A 238 29.25 2.42 23.33
CA LYS A 238 29.13 1.14 24.04
C LYS A 238 27.69 0.76 24.32
N GLU A 239 27.44 -0.55 24.26
CA GLU A 239 26.18 -1.14 24.68
C GLU A 239 25.94 -0.89 26.18
N THR A 240 24.68 -0.64 26.53
CA THR A 240 24.26 -0.22 27.87
C THR A 240 23.39 -1.29 28.54
N ASP A 241 22.11 -1.36 28.13
CA ASP A 241 21.09 -2.22 28.72
C ASP A 241 20.63 -3.32 27.76
N GLU A 242 20.29 -4.49 28.31
CA GLU A 242 19.64 -5.57 27.57
C GLU A 242 18.13 -5.30 27.51
N LEU A 243 17.57 -5.26 26.30
CA LEU A 243 16.18 -4.83 26.05
C LEU A 243 15.29 -6.02 25.66
N THR A 244 15.19 -7.03 26.54
CA THR A 244 14.49 -8.30 26.21
C THR A 244 13.03 -8.11 25.82
N SER A 245 12.22 -7.43 26.64
CA SER A 245 10.79 -7.26 26.34
C SER A 245 10.52 -6.38 25.12
N LEU A 246 11.36 -5.37 24.90
CA LEU A 246 11.29 -4.54 23.70
C LEU A 246 11.69 -5.33 22.44
N THR A 247 12.70 -6.19 22.56
CA THR A 247 13.11 -7.14 21.51
C THR A 247 11.97 -8.09 21.15
N GLU A 248 11.31 -8.68 22.13
CA GLU A 248 10.15 -9.56 21.89
C GLU A 248 9.01 -8.83 21.20
N GLN A 249 8.77 -7.56 21.53
CA GLN A 249 7.70 -6.76 20.94
C GLN A 249 7.98 -6.38 19.46
N ILE A 250 9.21 -5.97 19.14
CA ILE A 250 9.57 -5.43 17.83
C ILE A 250 10.07 -6.53 16.89
N CYS A 251 11.01 -7.36 17.34
CA CYS A 251 11.71 -8.32 16.49
C CYS A 251 10.90 -9.60 16.20
N SER A 252 9.68 -9.74 16.75
CA SER A 252 8.76 -10.83 16.39
C SER A 252 8.03 -10.58 15.06
N ASP A 253 8.25 -9.43 14.44
CA ASP A 253 7.50 -8.96 13.28
C ASP A 253 8.43 -8.46 12.18
N ASP A 254 8.44 -9.20 11.07
CA ASP A 254 9.31 -8.93 9.93
C ASP A 254 9.03 -7.55 9.29
N ASN A 255 7.79 -7.02 9.39
CA ASN A 255 7.44 -5.69 8.87
C ASN A 255 8.11 -4.56 9.64
N LEU A 256 8.35 -4.76 10.95
CA LEU A 256 9.04 -3.79 11.79
C LEU A 256 10.57 -3.88 11.67
N VAL A 257 11.09 -5.01 11.18
CA VAL A 257 12.54 -5.30 11.17
C VAL A 257 13.15 -5.10 9.78
N TYR A 258 12.52 -5.64 8.73
CA TYR A 258 13.16 -5.74 7.41
C TYR A 258 12.72 -4.65 6.43
N ARG A 259 11.76 -3.81 6.80
CA ARG A 259 11.41 -2.62 6.02
C ARG A 259 12.50 -1.55 6.16
N ASN A 260 13.04 -1.12 5.03
CA ASN A 260 14.03 -0.04 4.95
C ASN A 260 13.53 1.02 3.97
N PRO A 261 12.64 1.93 4.40
CA PRO A 261 12.11 2.99 3.54
C PRO A 261 13.15 4.08 3.30
N ASP A 262 13.03 4.78 2.17
CA ASP A 262 13.90 5.91 1.83
C ASP A 262 13.80 7.07 2.85
N THR A 263 12.63 7.25 3.46
CA THR A 263 12.38 8.24 4.52
C THR A 263 11.49 7.67 5.63
N GLY A 264 11.78 8.05 6.89
CA GLY A 264 11.04 7.61 8.07
C GLY A 264 11.55 6.27 8.61
N LEU A 265 10.88 5.72 9.62
CA LEU A 265 11.26 4.48 10.31
C LEU A 265 10.02 3.59 10.56
N PRO A 266 10.12 2.26 10.49
CA PRO A 266 9.03 1.36 10.91
C PRO A 266 8.69 1.51 12.40
N VAL A 267 9.66 1.90 13.23
CA VAL A 267 9.49 2.20 14.65
C VAL A 267 10.25 3.48 14.98
N THR A 268 9.60 4.42 15.67
CA THR A 268 10.24 5.66 16.17
C THR A 268 10.12 5.74 17.69
N PHE A 269 11.12 6.34 18.33
CA PHE A 269 11.28 6.41 19.77
C PHE A 269 11.31 7.86 20.25
N ALA A 270 10.73 8.10 21.42
CA ALA A 270 10.84 9.38 22.10
C ALA A 270 10.96 9.24 23.61
N LYS A 271 11.36 10.33 24.25
CA LYS A 271 11.42 10.42 25.70
C LYS A 271 10.00 10.33 26.27
N ALA A 272 9.82 9.55 27.33
CA ALA A 272 8.61 9.54 28.13
C ALA A 272 8.73 10.49 29.34
N GLU A 273 7.92 10.31 30.38
CA GLU A 273 7.86 11.18 31.55
C GLU A 273 9.13 11.15 32.42
N ASN A 274 9.86 10.04 32.43
CA ASN A 274 11.08 9.84 33.22
C ASN A 274 12.31 9.57 32.34
N ASP A 275 13.51 9.91 32.83
CA ASP A 275 14.77 9.71 32.08
C ASP A 275 15.12 8.24 31.79
N ASN A 276 14.46 7.28 32.46
CA ASN A 276 14.62 5.84 32.22
C ASN A 276 13.41 5.21 31.51
N SER A 277 12.53 6.03 30.94
CA SER A 277 11.34 5.59 30.21
C SER A 277 11.35 6.19 28.82
N ILE A 278 10.89 5.38 27.86
CA ILE A 278 10.65 5.80 26.49
C ILE A 278 9.23 5.49 26.10
N ILE A 279 8.75 6.23 25.11
CA ILE A 279 7.64 5.77 24.29
C ILE A 279 8.15 5.41 22.90
N PHE A 280 7.42 4.54 22.21
CA PHE A 280 7.65 4.28 20.81
C PHE A 280 6.33 4.07 20.08
N ALA A 281 6.33 4.38 18.80
CA ALA A 281 5.18 4.17 17.92
C ALA A 281 5.58 3.23 16.78
N ASP A 282 4.69 2.27 16.51
CA ASP A 282 4.72 1.40 15.36
C ASP A 282 3.27 1.20 14.84
N TYR A 283 3.06 0.37 13.81
CA TYR A 283 1.73 0.18 13.24
C TYR A 283 0.74 -0.52 14.18
N LYS A 284 1.22 -1.22 15.21
CA LYS A 284 0.41 -1.88 16.24
C LYS A 284 -0.01 -0.92 17.33
N GLY A 285 0.58 0.27 17.44
CA GLY A 285 0.14 1.27 18.40
C GLY A 285 1.21 2.22 18.92
N ILE A 286 0.90 2.82 20.08
CA ILE A 286 1.85 3.63 20.86
C ILE A 286 2.06 2.92 22.19
N PHE A 287 3.33 2.72 22.53
CA PHE A 287 3.74 1.92 23.66
C PHE A 287 4.63 2.73 24.60
N HIS A 288 4.56 2.41 25.88
CA HIS A 288 5.46 2.87 26.91
C HIS A 288 6.36 1.73 27.37
N TYR A 289 7.64 2.04 27.58
CA TYR A 289 8.61 1.07 28.07
C TYR A 289 9.59 1.74 29.03
N THR A 290 9.69 1.18 30.23
CA THR A 290 10.77 1.52 31.17
C THR A 290 11.97 0.62 30.89
N THR A 291 13.13 1.22 30.64
CA THR A 291 14.38 0.50 30.32
C THR A 291 14.71 -0.53 31.41
N GLY A 292 14.93 -1.78 30.99
CA GLY A 292 15.18 -2.94 31.87
C GLY A 292 13.92 -3.54 32.50
N GLY A 293 12.73 -3.03 32.16
CA GLY A 293 11.44 -3.57 32.55
C GLY A 293 11.10 -4.86 31.83
N ALA A 294 10.21 -5.67 32.43
CA ALA A 294 9.75 -6.94 31.87
C ALA A 294 8.43 -6.81 31.07
N VAL A 295 7.90 -5.60 30.95
CA VAL A 295 6.59 -5.33 30.35
C VAL A 295 6.72 -4.12 29.43
N VAL A 296 6.18 -4.25 28.22
CA VAL A 296 5.85 -3.13 27.33
C VAL A 296 4.37 -2.82 27.54
N GLU A 297 4.06 -1.58 27.89
CA GLU A 297 2.70 -1.12 28.17
C GLU A 297 2.10 -0.52 26.90
N GLU A 298 0.97 -1.05 26.43
CA GLU A 298 0.23 -0.46 25.31
C GLU A 298 -0.58 0.74 25.80
N LEU A 299 -0.24 1.94 25.30
CA LEU A 299 -0.97 3.18 25.60
C LEU A 299 -2.13 3.37 24.62
N VAL A 300 -1.87 3.12 23.34
CA VAL A 300 -2.82 3.29 22.25
C VAL A 300 -2.79 2.05 21.36
N GLN A 301 -3.95 1.44 21.14
CA GLN A 301 -4.12 0.30 20.24
C GLN A 301 -4.13 0.75 18.79
N GLY A 302 -3.13 0.34 18.03
CA GLY A 302 -2.97 0.71 16.61
C GLY A 302 -4.14 0.26 15.75
N GLU A 303 -4.73 -0.91 16.06
CA GLU A 303 -5.93 -1.41 15.37
C GLU A 303 -7.10 -0.43 15.39
N GLN A 304 -7.14 0.55 16.31
CA GLN A 304 -8.19 1.57 16.41
C GLN A 304 -7.80 2.93 15.81
N THR A 305 -6.63 3.05 15.20
CA THR A 305 -6.06 4.35 14.81
C THR A 305 -5.62 4.34 13.36
N ALA A 306 -5.21 5.50 12.86
CA ALA A 306 -4.62 5.63 11.53
C ALA A 306 -3.26 4.93 11.40
N LEU A 307 -2.69 4.43 12.51
CA LEU A 307 -1.43 3.69 12.55
C LEU A 307 -1.58 2.26 11.98
N SER A 308 -2.78 1.67 11.98
CA SER A 308 -2.99 0.26 11.58
C SER A 308 -2.79 0.01 10.08
N ASN A 309 -1.57 0.12 9.59
CA ASN A 309 -1.11 -0.44 8.32
C ASN A 309 0.26 -1.05 8.58
N SER A 310 0.45 -2.36 8.36
CA SER A 310 1.77 -2.99 8.54
C SER A 310 2.86 -2.40 7.65
N GLY A 311 2.45 -1.72 6.57
CA GLY A 311 3.30 -0.90 5.72
C GLY A 311 3.51 0.55 6.16
N ALA A 312 3.03 0.95 7.34
CA ALA A 312 3.20 2.31 7.84
C ALA A 312 4.67 2.65 8.13
N ILE A 313 5.01 3.92 7.93
CA ILE A 313 6.33 4.48 8.20
C ILE A 313 6.16 5.73 9.04
N PHE A 314 6.98 5.90 10.07
CA PHE A 314 6.86 6.99 11.04
C PHE A 314 7.99 8.02 10.88
N TYR A 315 7.63 9.29 10.99
CA TYR A 315 8.54 10.42 10.89
C TYR A 315 8.95 10.99 12.26
N GLY A 316 8.28 10.54 13.32
CA GLY A 316 8.57 10.87 14.71
C GLY A 316 7.38 10.60 15.64
N VAL A 317 7.66 10.48 16.93
CA VAL A 317 6.66 10.42 18.01
C VAL A 317 7.01 11.43 19.11
N TYR A 318 6.01 11.92 19.83
CA TYR A 318 6.20 12.83 20.95
C TYR A 318 5.17 12.60 22.05
N MET A 319 5.61 12.53 23.30
CA MET A 319 4.78 12.62 24.49
C MET A 319 4.85 14.03 25.04
N GLN A 320 3.77 14.80 24.89
CA GLN A 320 3.68 16.13 25.50
C GLN A 320 3.47 16.03 27.01
N ASP A 321 2.57 15.13 27.40
CA ASP A 321 2.34 14.70 28.77
C ASP A 321 1.67 13.31 28.77
N GLU A 322 1.39 12.75 29.95
CA GLU A 322 0.72 11.43 30.09
C GLU A 322 -0.66 11.33 29.41
N THR A 323 -1.25 12.47 29.01
CA THR A 323 -2.58 12.55 28.41
C THR A 323 -2.59 13.06 26.98
N HIS A 324 -1.47 13.53 26.43
CA HIS A 324 -1.38 14.07 25.06
C HIS A 324 -0.12 13.58 24.34
N LEU A 325 -0.32 12.90 23.21
CA LEU A 325 0.73 12.33 22.37
C LEU A 325 0.57 12.80 20.93
N PHE A 326 1.66 12.76 20.17
CA PHE A 326 1.68 13.05 18.74
C PHE A 326 2.48 11.98 17.99
N VAL A 327 1.98 11.55 16.84
CA VAL A 327 2.70 10.65 15.91
C VAL A 327 2.60 11.25 14.52
N ALA A 328 3.74 11.45 13.87
CA ALA A 328 3.79 11.71 12.44
C ALA A 328 4.12 10.43 11.70
N GLY A 329 3.36 10.09 10.66
CA GLY A 329 3.61 8.91 9.86
C GLY A 329 2.79 8.87 8.57
N ASN A 330 3.17 7.98 7.68
CA ASN A 330 2.47 7.64 6.45
C ASN A 330 1.95 6.20 6.57
N ASN A 331 0.70 5.97 6.18
CA ASN A 331 0.03 4.68 6.27
C ASN A 331 -0.42 4.14 4.89
N GLY A 332 0.30 4.47 3.81
CA GLY A 332 0.07 3.93 2.47
C GLY A 332 -0.35 4.96 1.40
N MET A 333 -0.64 6.22 1.75
CA MET A 333 -0.89 7.28 0.74
C MET A 333 -0.19 8.58 1.09
N GLU A 334 -0.54 9.19 2.23
CA GLU A 334 -0.04 10.52 2.62
C GLU A 334 0.53 10.50 4.04
N GLY A 335 1.62 11.25 4.24
CA GLY A 335 2.15 11.54 5.57
C GLY A 335 1.23 12.49 6.32
N ALA A 336 0.89 12.18 7.56
CA ALA A 336 0.06 13.01 8.40
C ALA A 336 0.61 13.09 9.83
N LEU A 337 0.22 14.15 10.55
CA LEU A 337 0.43 14.28 11.98
C LEU A 337 -0.90 13.95 12.70
N TYR A 338 -0.85 13.02 13.64
CA TYR A 338 -1.97 12.65 14.49
C TYR A 338 -1.68 13.03 15.93
N SER A 339 -2.70 13.57 16.59
CA SER A 339 -2.73 13.82 18.03
C SER A 339 -3.57 12.76 18.72
N TYR A 340 -3.17 12.36 19.92
CA TYR A 340 -3.88 11.38 20.75
C TYR A 340 -4.11 12.00 22.12
N THR A 341 -5.37 12.26 22.46
CA THR A 341 -5.75 12.89 23.72
C THR A 341 -6.53 11.91 24.59
N TYR A 342 -6.08 11.70 25.83
CA TYR A 342 -6.77 10.82 26.76
C TYR A 342 -8.10 11.43 27.20
N ASP A 343 -9.21 10.75 26.86
CA ASP A 343 -10.54 11.10 27.32
C ASP A 343 -10.99 10.11 28.41
N ALA A 344 -11.10 10.59 29.64
CA ALA A 344 -11.52 9.82 30.81
C ALA A 344 -13.00 9.38 30.76
N ASP A 345 -13.84 10.10 30.01
CA ASP A 345 -15.28 9.86 29.86
C ASP A 345 -15.59 8.97 28.63
N ALA A 346 -14.68 8.88 27.66
CA ALA A 346 -14.79 7.96 26.55
C ALA A 346 -14.90 6.51 27.07
N SER A 347 -15.84 5.74 26.53
CA SER A 347 -16.00 4.34 26.93
C SER A 347 -14.82 3.50 26.42
N ALA A 348 -14.06 2.89 27.33
CA ALA A 348 -13.07 1.86 26.98
C ALA A 348 -13.68 0.67 26.22
N ASN A 349 -14.99 0.44 26.35
CA ASN A 349 -15.73 -0.55 25.58
C ASN A 349 -16.64 0.17 24.58
N LEU A 350 -16.29 0.13 23.30
CA LEU A 350 -17.18 0.57 22.23
C LEU A 350 -18.37 -0.40 22.18
N ASN A 351 -19.60 0.12 22.26
CA ASN A 351 -20.80 -0.72 22.35
C ASN A 351 -21.35 -1.11 20.97
N GLN A 352 -20.76 -0.57 19.91
CA GLN A 352 -21.10 -0.86 18.53
C GLN A 352 -19.84 -1.32 17.80
N GLU A 353 -19.99 -2.36 17.00
CA GLU A 353 -18.94 -2.91 16.15
C GLU A 353 -19.40 -2.83 14.69
N LEU A 354 -18.45 -2.58 13.80
CA LEU A 354 -18.58 -2.69 12.35
C LEU A 354 -17.50 -3.65 11.87
N ASN A 355 -17.90 -4.81 11.38
CA ASN A 355 -17.03 -5.82 10.82
C ASN A 355 -16.99 -5.68 9.31
N ILE A 356 -15.81 -5.43 8.76
CA ILE A 356 -15.57 -5.28 7.32
C ILE A 356 -14.67 -6.43 6.90
N TYR A 357 -15.02 -7.10 5.81
CA TYR A 357 -14.16 -8.12 5.21
C TYR A 357 -13.76 -7.71 3.79
N ALA A 358 -12.48 -7.86 3.48
CA ALA A 358 -11.94 -7.75 2.13
C ALA A 358 -11.10 -8.98 1.81
N LEU A 359 -11.09 -9.42 0.55
CA LEU A 359 -10.19 -10.52 0.14
C LEU A 359 -8.72 -10.12 0.22
N GLN A 360 -8.40 -8.87 -0.12
CA GLN A 360 -7.06 -8.32 -0.11
C GLN A 360 -7.06 -6.96 0.57
N ASP A 361 -5.92 -6.60 1.13
CA ASP A 361 -5.72 -5.28 1.71
C ASP A 361 -5.56 -4.21 0.61
N SER A 362 -5.93 -2.97 0.92
CA SER A 362 -5.63 -1.82 0.08
C SER A 362 -5.51 -0.54 0.90
N ASP A 363 -4.60 0.35 0.49
CA ASP A 363 -4.35 1.62 1.19
C ASP A 363 -5.61 2.50 1.19
N THR A 364 -6.35 2.48 0.08
CA THR A 364 -7.65 3.15 -0.03
C THR A 364 -8.67 2.65 0.98
N LEU A 365 -8.78 1.33 1.16
CA LEU A 365 -9.71 0.77 2.13
C LEU A 365 -9.35 1.24 3.54
N ARG A 366 -8.05 1.19 3.86
CA ARG A 366 -7.55 1.68 5.14
C ARG A 366 -7.81 3.18 5.32
N GLN A 367 -7.70 3.99 4.26
CA GLN A 367 -8.09 5.41 4.31
C GLN A 367 -9.55 5.58 4.70
N ALA A 368 -10.45 4.87 4.03
CA ALA A 368 -11.88 5.00 4.27
C ALA A 368 -12.24 4.54 5.69
N VAL A 369 -11.58 3.50 6.19
CA VAL A 369 -11.69 3.06 7.60
C VAL A 369 -11.24 4.18 8.54
N ASN A 370 -10.14 4.87 8.24
CA ASN A 370 -9.65 5.98 9.08
C ASN A 370 -10.59 7.18 9.07
N ILE A 371 -11.11 7.57 7.90
CA ILE A 371 -12.12 8.63 7.77
C ILE A 371 -13.36 8.25 8.60
N PHE A 372 -13.83 7.01 8.46
CA PHE A 372 -14.99 6.53 9.21
C PHE A 372 -14.77 6.55 10.73
N ARG A 373 -13.59 6.14 11.21
CA ARG A 373 -13.25 6.19 12.65
C ARG A 373 -13.29 7.61 13.21
N GLN A 374 -12.87 8.59 12.41
CA GLN A 374 -12.89 10.00 12.81
C GLN A 374 -14.33 10.55 12.86
N GLU A 375 -15.19 10.14 11.93
CA GLU A 375 -16.60 10.54 11.90
C GLU A 375 -17.46 9.81 12.97
N TYR A 376 -17.14 8.55 13.26
CA TYR A 376 -17.92 7.64 14.12
C TYR A 376 -17.07 7.07 15.25
N ALA A 377 -16.56 7.94 16.12
CA ALA A 377 -15.66 7.56 17.21
C ALA A 377 -16.25 6.53 18.19
N ASP A 378 -17.56 6.32 18.24
CA ASP A 378 -18.24 5.35 19.11
C ASP A 378 -18.44 3.95 18.50
N ILE A 379 -18.00 3.74 17.25
CA ILE A 379 -18.05 2.46 16.54
C ILE A 379 -16.65 1.84 16.47
N TYR A 380 -16.50 0.60 16.93
CA TYR A 380 -15.29 -0.19 16.73
C TYR A 380 -15.28 -0.77 15.31
N VAL A 381 -14.26 -0.43 14.52
CA VAL A 381 -14.12 -0.96 13.16
C VAL A 381 -13.12 -2.10 13.14
N ASN A 382 -13.62 -3.30 12.92
CA ASN A 382 -12.82 -4.50 12.70
C ASN A 382 -12.68 -4.75 11.19
N LEU A 383 -11.45 -4.65 10.67
CA LEU A 383 -11.15 -4.95 9.26
C LEU A 383 -10.43 -6.29 9.16
N GLU A 384 -11.08 -7.26 8.53
CA GLU A 384 -10.53 -8.58 8.26
C GLU A 384 -10.07 -8.68 6.80
N ILE A 385 -8.81 -9.07 6.61
CA ILE A 385 -8.23 -9.34 5.29
C ILE A 385 -8.11 -10.86 5.10
N GLY A 386 -8.86 -11.40 4.15
CA GLY A 386 -8.94 -12.84 3.91
C GLY A 386 -7.65 -13.46 3.37
N MET A 387 -6.87 -12.70 2.61
CA MET A 387 -5.60 -13.13 2.03
C MET A 387 -4.53 -12.08 2.27
N THR A 388 -3.50 -12.48 3.00
CA THR A 388 -2.29 -11.68 3.21
C THR A 388 -1.09 -12.47 2.72
N ASP A 389 -0.02 -11.78 2.34
CA ASP A 389 1.20 -12.44 1.85
C ASP A 389 1.80 -13.38 2.93
N ASP A 390 1.54 -13.10 4.21
CA ASP A 390 2.07 -13.82 5.35
C ASP A 390 1.23 -15.05 5.77
N ASN A 391 -0.07 -15.08 5.44
CA ASN A 391 -0.98 -16.11 5.97
C ASN A 391 -1.04 -17.39 5.11
N GLY A 392 -0.56 -17.33 3.86
CA GLY A 392 -0.56 -18.46 2.93
C GLY A 392 -1.97 -18.99 2.57
N VAL A 393 -3.01 -18.20 2.83
CA VAL A 393 -4.41 -18.56 2.57
C VAL A 393 -4.71 -18.42 1.08
N THR A 394 -5.33 -19.44 0.50
CA THR A 394 -5.71 -19.41 -0.92
C THR A 394 -7.04 -18.69 -1.12
N LEU A 395 -7.31 -18.20 -2.35
CA LEU A 395 -8.60 -17.60 -2.71
C LEU A 395 -9.78 -18.52 -2.38
N GLU A 396 -9.65 -19.82 -2.67
CA GLU A 396 -10.71 -20.80 -2.42
C GLU A 396 -10.97 -20.95 -0.90
N ASP A 397 -9.91 -21.05 -0.10
CA ASP A 397 -10.02 -21.18 1.36
C ASP A 397 -10.64 -19.93 2.00
N ALA A 398 -10.23 -18.74 1.55
CA ALA A 398 -10.78 -17.46 2.02
C ALA A 398 -12.27 -17.35 1.71
N LEU A 399 -12.68 -17.56 0.44
CA LEU A 399 -14.08 -17.48 0.03
C LEU A 399 -14.96 -18.51 0.73
N LYS A 400 -14.44 -19.73 0.97
CA LYS A 400 -15.17 -20.80 1.65
C LYS A 400 -15.35 -20.51 3.14
N THR A 401 -14.33 -19.97 3.80
CA THR A 401 -14.40 -19.55 5.20
C THR A 401 -15.44 -18.45 5.36
N LEU A 402 -15.32 -17.37 4.58
CA LEU A 402 -16.29 -16.27 4.56
C LEU A 402 -17.73 -16.77 4.35
N SER A 403 -17.94 -17.62 3.34
CA SER A 403 -19.27 -18.16 3.05
C SER A 403 -19.84 -18.99 4.21
N THR A 404 -18.97 -19.73 4.91
CA THR A 404 -19.37 -20.50 6.10
C THR A 404 -19.80 -19.59 7.24
N ASP A 405 -19.07 -18.50 7.47
CA ASP A 405 -19.36 -17.54 8.55
C ASP A 405 -20.64 -16.74 8.28
N ILE A 406 -20.86 -16.29 7.04
CA ILE A 406 -22.12 -15.66 6.61
C ILE A 406 -23.30 -16.60 6.87
N LEU A 407 -23.21 -17.87 6.45
CA LEU A 407 -24.28 -18.86 6.65
C LEU A 407 -24.50 -19.21 8.13
N ALA A 408 -23.46 -19.11 8.97
CA ALA A 408 -23.54 -19.32 10.41
C ALA A 408 -24.13 -18.12 11.17
N GLY A 409 -24.32 -16.97 10.52
CA GLY A 409 -24.74 -15.72 11.14
C GLY A 409 -23.63 -14.98 11.88
N ASN A 410 -22.37 -15.33 11.61
CA ASN A 410 -21.16 -14.66 12.12
C ASN A 410 -20.42 -13.91 10.99
N GLY A 411 -21.11 -13.66 9.88
CA GLY A 411 -20.53 -12.93 8.75
C GLY A 411 -20.25 -11.46 9.08
N PRO A 412 -19.44 -10.79 8.27
CA PRO A 412 -19.17 -9.36 8.41
C PRO A 412 -20.43 -8.53 8.14
N ASP A 413 -20.37 -7.25 8.49
CA ASP A 413 -21.43 -6.27 8.22
C ASP A 413 -21.28 -5.65 6.81
N VAL A 414 -20.03 -5.53 6.34
CA VAL A 414 -19.68 -5.01 5.00
C VAL A 414 -18.72 -5.95 4.30
N LEU A 415 -18.94 -6.15 3.00
CA LEU A 415 -18.03 -6.84 2.09
C LEU A 415 -17.42 -5.86 1.10
N ILE A 416 -16.09 -5.87 1.00
CA ILE A 416 -15.38 -5.37 -0.18
C ILE A 416 -15.26 -6.52 -1.16
N LEU A 417 -16.10 -6.47 -2.18
CA LEU A 417 -16.49 -7.56 -3.07
C LEU A 417 -15.51 -7.81 -4.23
N ASP A 418 -14.37 -7.12 -4.25
CA ASP A 418 -13.33 -7.29 -5.25
C ASP A 418 -12.85 -8.74 -5.27
N GLY A 419 -13.03 -9.43 -6.40
CA GLY A 419 -12.69 -10.83 -6.55
C GLY A 419 -13.76 -11.84 -6.09
N MET A 420 -14.89 -11.38 -5.53
CA MET A 420 -15.97 -12.22 -4.99
C MET A 420 -17.10 -12.48 -6.00
N PRO A 421 -17.92 -13.54 -5.82
CA PRO A 421 -19.05 -13.85 -6.68
C PRO A 421 -20.28 -12.97 -6.37
N VAL A 422 -20.21 -11.67 -6.72
CA VAL A 422 -21.25 -10.65 -6.43
C VAL A 422 -22.64 -11.11 -6.84
N ASP A 423 -22.79 -11.62 -8.07
CA ASP A 423 -24.08 -12.06 -8.60
C ASP A 423 -24.72 -13.16 -7.73
N SER A 424 -23.91 -14.13 -7.26
CA SER A 424 -24.37 -15.19 -6.35
C SER A 424 -24.83 -14.64 -5.01
N TYR A 425 -24.11 -13.65 -4.46
CA TYR A 425 -24.47 -13.06 -3.17
C TYR A 425 -25.77 -12.26 -3.24
N VAL A 426 -26.01 -11.55 -4.35
CA VAL A 426 -27.29 -10.88 -4.61
C VAL A 426 -28.42 -11.89 -4.75
N GLU A 427 -28.25 -12.95 -5.54
CA GLU A 427 -29.28 -13.98 -5.76
C GLU A 427 -29.65 -14.74 -4.47
N LYS A 428 -28.66 -14.99 -3.60
CA LYS A 428 -28.85 -15.62 -2.28
C LYS A 428 -29.46 -14.68 -1.24
N GLY A 429 -29.61 -13.39 -1.54
CA GLY A 429 -30.10 -12.39 -0.60
C GLY A 429 -29.13 -12.11 0.55
N ILE A 430 -27.83 -12.30 0.32
CA ILE A 430 -26.77 -11.98 1.28
C ILE A 430 -26.58 -10.47 1.38
N LEU A 431 -26.79 -9.74 0.29
CA LEU A 431 -26.59 -8.29 0.25
C LEU A 431 -27.91 -7.53 0.42
N THR A 432 -27.87 -6.45 1.20
CA THR A 432 -28.98 -5.52 1.40
C THR A 432 -29.00 -4.44 0.33
N ASP A 433 -30.21 -3.93 0.05
CA ASP A 433 -30.44 -2.79 -0.84
C ASP A 433 -29.88 -1.49 -0.22
N ILE A 434 -28.91 -0.89 -0.91
CA ILE A 434 -28.19 0.33 -0.54
C ILE A 434 -28.51 1.51 -1.48
N SER A 435 -29.56 1.42 -2.30
CA SER A 435 -29.96 2.51 -3.21
C SER A 435 -30.20 3.84 -2.48
N ASP A 436 -30.67 3.82 -1.24
CA ASP A 436 -30.85 5.02 -0.42
C ASP A 436 -29.54 5.76 -0.15
N VAL A 437 -28.47 5.03 0.14
CA VAL A 437 -27.12 5.59 0.35
C VAL A 437 -26.58 6.19 -0.95
N VAL A 438 -26.71 5.45 -2.05
CA VAL A 438 -26.24 5.90 -3.38
C VAL A 438 -26.98 7.17 -3.82
N ASP A 439 -28.30 7.21 -3.66
CA ASP A 439 -29.12 8.38 -4.00
C ASP A 439 -28.75 9.60 -3.14
N GLU A 440 -28.43 9.39 -1.86
CA GLU A 440 -28.00 10.47 -0.96
C GLU A 440 -26.68 11.10 -1.41
N VAL A 441 -25.64 10.30 -1.68
CA VAL A 441 -24.33 10.80 -2.13
C VAL A 441 -24.44 11.44 -3.52
N LYS A 442 -25.20 10.81 -4.42
CA LYS A 442 -25.44 11.35 -5.76
C LYS A 442 -26.11 12.73 -5.72
N ALA A 443 -26.97 12.98 -4.74
CA ALA A 443 -27.63 14.27 -4.57
C ALA A 443 -26.71 15.38 -4.00
N SER A 444 -25.58 15.03 -3.36
CA SER A 444 -24.61 15.99 -2.83
C SER A 444 -23.48 16.30 -3.81
N ASP A 445 -22.61 15.31 -4.04
CA ASP A 445 -21.34 15.47 -4.76
C ASP A 445 -21.41 14.95 -6.20
N GLY A 446 -22.47 14.22 -6.54
CA GLY A 446 -22.61 13.50 -7.80
C GLY A 446 -21.85 12.17 -7.79
N LEU A 447 -22.31 11.24 -8.63
CA LEU A 447 -21.67 9.95 -8.88
C LEU A 447 -21.72 9.68 -10.37
N VAL A 448 -20.68 9.06 -10.94
CA VAL A 448 -20.61 8.74 -12.37
C VAL A 448 -21.85 7.93 -12.78
N ASP A 449 -22.72 8.55 -13.57
CA ASP A 449 -24.07 8.06 -13.87
C ASP A 449 -24.10 6.65 -14.48
N SER A 450 -23.14 6.37 -15.35
CA SER A 450 -23.05 5.09 -16.05
C SER A 450 -22.72 3.93 -15.12
N ILE A 451 -21.86 4.16 -14.11
CA ILE A 451 -21.48 3.18 -13.09
C ILE A 451 -22.66 2.89 -12.16
N VAL A 452 -23.38 3.94 -11.73
CA VAL A 452 -24.61 3.77 -10.93
C VAL A 452 -25.65 2.96 -11.71
N LYS A 453 -25.81 3.24 -13.01
CA LYS A 453 -26.73 2.51 -13.89
C LYS A 453 -26.34 1.04 -14.03
N ASP A 454 -25.07 0.72 -14.26
CA ASP A 454 -24.57 -0.65 -14.38
C ASP A 454 -24.72 -1.44 -13.06
N SER A 455 -24.57 -0.76 -11.93
CA SER A 455 -24.78 -1.33 -10.58
C SER A 455 -26.26 -1.54 -10.21
N THR A 456 -27.19 -1.01 -11.00
CA THR A 456 -28.63 -1.08 -10.72
C THR A 456 -29.26 -2.35 -11.32
N LYS A 457 -29.81 -3.21 -10.46
CA LYS A 457 -30.59 -4.41 -10.85
C LYS A 457 -32.02 -4.30 -10.37
N ASP A 458 -32.98 -4.36 -11.29
CA ASP A 458 -34.42 -4.24 -10.99
C ASP A 458 -34.79 -3.01 -10.14
N GLY A 459 -34.09 -1.90 -10.36
CA GLY A 459 -34.30 -0.64 -9.64
C GLY A 459 -33.69 -0.58 -8.24
N LYS A 460 -32.80 -1.52 -7.90
CA LYS A 460 -32.08 -1.60 -6.63
C LYS A 460 -30.58 -1.70 -6.84
N ILE A 461 -29.81 -1.32 -5.83
CA ILE A 461 -28.36 -1.43 -5.82
C ILE A 461 -27.97 -2.25 -4.60
N TYR A 462 -27.22 -3.32 -4.80
CA TYR A 462 -26.75 -4.22 -3.72
C TYR A 462 -25.23 -4.16 -3.53
N ALA A 463 -24.52 -3.70 -4.55
CA ALA A 463 -23.08 -3.50 -4.56
C ALA A 463 -22.76 -2.33 -5.48
N ILE A 464 -21.79 -1.50 -5.09
CA ILE A 464 -21.39 -0.31 -5.86
C ILE A 464 -19.85 -0.17 -5.79
N PRO A 465 -19.13 -0.10 -6.92
CA PRO A 465 -17.74 0.34 -6.92
C PRO A 465 -17.64 1.78 -6.43
N THR A 466 -16.62 2.06 -5.63
CA THR A 466 -16.30 3.44 -5.25
C THR A 466 -15.15 3.98 -6.09
N ARG A 467 -14.41 3.09 -6.76
CA ARG A 467 -13.37 3.40 -7.73
C ARG A 467 -13.46 2.48 -8.95
N PHE A 468 -12.79 2.85 -10.03
CA PHE A 468 -12.71 2.05 -11.23
C PHE A 468 -11.42 2.26 -12.00
N LEU A 469 -11.09 1.30 -12.87
CA LEU A 469 -10.01 1.41 -13.83
C LEU A 469 -10.58 1.31 -15.25
N VAL A 470 -9.89 1.90 -16.23
CA VAL A 470 -10.31 1.88 -17.63
C VAL A 470 -9.16 1.47 -18.52
N SER A 471 -9.42 0.57 -19.47
CA SER A 471 -8.41 0.17 -20.45
C SER A 471 -8.29 1.21 -21.57
N PHE A 472 -7.08 1.69 -21.80
CA PHE A 472 -6.73 2.62 -22.87
C PHE A 472 -5.76 1.98 -23.86
N ILE A 473 -5.71 2.56 -25.05
CA ILE A 473 -4.71 2.27 -26.08
C ILE A 473 -4.07 3.59 -26.53
N THR A 474 -2.75 3.60 -26.65
CA THR A 474 -1.95 4.72 -27.13
C THR A 474 -1.15 4.29 -28.36
N SER A 475 -1.42 4.92 -29.51
CA SER A 475 -0.78 4.61 -30.80
C SER A 475 -1.16 5.66 -31.86
N ASP A 476 -0.94 5.37 -33.14
CA ASP A 476 -1.49 6.16 -34.23
C ASP A 476 -3.02 6.04 -34.33
N GLN A 477 -3.71 7.05 -34.91
CA GLN A 477 -5.17 7.10 -34.98
C GLN A 477 -5.80 5.84 -35.62
N GLN A 478 -5.17 5.26 -36.65
CA GLN A 478 -5.70 4.07 -37.30
C GLN A 478 -5.66 2.85 -36.38
N THR A 479 -4.65 2.78 -35.52
CA THR A 479 -4.52 1.73 -34.51
C THR A 479 -5.49 1.94 -33.34
N VAL A 480 -5.65 3.17 -32.87
CA VAL A 480 -6.66 3.50 -31.84
C VAL A 480 -8.08 3.19 -32.34
N ASP A 481 -8.41 3.51 -33.59
CA ASP A 481 -9.70 3.14 -34.18
C ASP A 481 -9.89 1.63 -34.31
N ALA A 482 -8.82 0.89 -34.59
CA ALA A 482 -8.83 -0.57 -34.60
C ALA A 482 -9.02 -1.18 -33.19
N GLY A 483 -8.58 -0.46 -32.15
CA GLY A 483 -8.75 -0.83 -30.73
C GLY A 483 -10.19 -0.88 -30.21
N LYS A 484 -11.19 -0.60 -31.06
CA LYS A 484 -12.62 -0.79 -30.77
C LYS A 484 -13.12 -2.21 -31.05
N SER A 485 -12.23 -3.07 -31.56
CA SER A 485 -12.49 -4.49 -31.79
C SER A 485 -11.19 -5.28 -31.63
N THR A 486 -11.21 -6.30 -30.77
CA THR A 486 -10.03 -7.15 -30.51
C THR A 486 -9.50 -7.78 -31.80
N GLN A 487 -10.39 -8.22 -32.70
CA GLN A 487 -10.00 -8.78 -33.99
C GLN A 487 -9.37 -7.72 -34.92
N ALA A 488 -9.97 -6.54 -35.02
CA ALA A 488 -9.43 -5.47 -35.87
C ALA A 488 -8.07 -4.98 -35.36
N LEU A 489 -7.90 -4.92 -34.04
CA LEU A 489 -6.63 -4.60 -33.41
C LEU A 489 -5.56 -5.68 -33.71
N ALA A 490 -5.90 -6.96 -33.59
CA ALA A 490 -4.99 -8.05 -33.97
C ALA A 490 -4.57 -7.96 -35.45
N ASP A 491 -5.50 -7.73 -36.37
CA ASP A 491 -5.23 -7.52 -37.80
C ASP A 491 -4.27 -6.32 -38.04
N ARG A 492 -4.45 -5.25 -37.27
CA ARG A 492 -3.61 -4.05 -37.32
C ARG A 492 -2.20 -4.34 -36.79
N ILE A 493 -2.08 -4.99 -35.65
CA ILE A 493 -0.80 -5.35 -35.01
C ILE A 493 0.01 -6.28 -35.93
N GLU A 494 -0.59 -7.31 -36.52
CA GLU A 494 0.08 -8.16 -37.52
C GLU A 494 0.56 -7.37 -38.76
N THR A 495 -0.16 -6.31 -39.12
CA THR A 495 0.25 -5.42 -40.21
C THR A 495 1.44 -4.56 -39.81
N LEU A 496 1.43 -3.99 -38.61
CA LEU A 496 2.54 -3.20 -38.05
C LEU A 496 3.81 -4.05 -37.87
N ALA A 497 3.66 -5.33 -37.55
CA ALA A 497 4.75 -6.30 -37.38
C ALA A 497 5.61 -6.53 -38.63
N LYS A 498 5.13 -6.14 -39.82
CA LYS A 498 5.88 -6.19 -41.08
C LYS A 498 6.98 -5.12 -41.14
N ASP A 499 6.85 -4.05 -40.37
CA ASP A 499 7.86 -3.03 -40.24
C ASP A 499 8.66 -3.26 -38.95
N LYS A 500 9.98 -3.44 -39.09
CA LYS A 500 10.92 -3.80 -38.01
C LYS A 500 11.74 -2.60 -37.52
N SER A 501 11.14 -1.42 -37.55
CA SER A 501 11.72 -0.15 -37.11
C SER A 501 11.87 -0.04 -35.59
N THR A 502 10.98 -0.68 -34.84
CA THR A 502 10.96 -0.74 -33.37
C THR A 502 11.43 -2.10 -32.87
N THR A 503 11.84 -2.18 -31.60
CA THR A 503 12.25 -3.43 -30.95
C THR A 503 11.08 -4.41 -30.87
N TYR A 504 9.93 -3.91 -30.45
CA TYR A 504 8.67 -4.65 -30.33
C TYR A 504 7.57 -3.94 -31.11
N VAL A 505 6.50 -4.66 -31.46
CA VAL A 505 5.30 -4.05 -32.04
C VAL A 505 4.41 -3.52 -30.92
N VAL A 506 4.19 -4.34 -29.91
CA VAL A 506 3.41 -4.03 -28.71
C VAL A 506 4.39 -3.86 -27.53
N GLN A 507 4.03 -3.05 -26.53
CA GLN A 507 4.75 -3.06 -25.24
C GLN A 507 4.94 -4.49 -24.72
N GLN A 508 6.11 -4.75 -24.12
CA GLN A 508 6.42 -6.06 -23.54
C GLN A 508 5.44 -6.38 -22.42
N LYS A 509 4.77 -7.52 -22.54
CA LYS A 509 3.80 -8.04 -21.57
C LYS A 509 3.92 -9.54 -21.49
N MET A 510 3.77 -10.10 -20.29
CA MET A 510 3.64 -11.56 -20.15
C MET A 510 2.34 -12.04 -20.79
N ALA A 511 2.25 -13.33 -21.14
CA ALA A 511 1.02 -13.90 -21.68
C ALA A 511 -0.18 -13.69 -20.73
N GLU A 512 0.05 -13.85 -19.43
CA GLU A 512 -0.93 -13.67 -18.35
C GLU A 512 -1.46 -12.23 -18.30
N GLU A 513 -0.58 -11.25 -18.46
CA GLU A 513 -0.92 -9.82 -18.44
C GLU A 513 -1.69 -9.42 -19.70
N LEU A 514 -1.26 -9.90 -20.86
CA LEU A 514 -1.97 -9.67 -22.12
C LEU A 514 -3.38 -10.28 -22.08
N LEU A 515 -3.54 -11.47 -21.50
CA LEU A 515 -4.85 -12.07 -21.27
C LEU A 515 -5.67 -11.20 -20.32
N LEU A 516 -5.12 -10.75 -19.19
CA LEU A 516 -5.84 -9.87 -18.24
C LEU A 516 -6.33 -8.58 -18.91
N ASP A 517 -5.50 -7.91 -19.72
CA ASP A 517 -5.87 -6.67 -20.40
C ASP A 517 -7.12 -6.84 -21.29
N PHE A 518 -7.17 -7.92 -22.08
CA PHE A 518 -8.32 -8.19 -22.95
C PHE A 518 -9.49 -8.85 -22.21
N TYR A 519 -9.24 -9.55 -21.10
CA TYR A 519 -10.29 -10.02 -20.20
C TYR A 519 -11.04 -8.82 -19.61
N ASN A 520 -10.33 -7.78 -19.15
CA ASN A 520 -10.94 -6.56 -18.61
C ASN A 520 -11.82 -5.85 -19.66
N VAL A 521 -11.48 -5.98 -20.94
CA VAL A 521 -12.23 -5.37 -22.05
C VAL A 521 -13.46 -6.19 -22.47
N ASP A 522 -13.34 -7.53 -22.51
CA ASP A 522 -14.32 -8.38 -23.21
C ASP A 522 -15.10 -9.36 -22.31
N SER A 523 -14.67 -9.55 -21.06
CA SER A 523 -15.20 -10.59 -20.16
C SER A 523 -16.67 -10.44 -19.74
N LYS A 524 -17.39 -9.38 -20.11
CA LYS A 524 -18.84 -9.36 -19.92
C LYS A 524 -19.59 -9.84 -21.16
N ASN A 525 -19.00 -9.66 -22.35
CA ASN A 525 -19.62 -10.03 -23.61
C ASN A 525 -19.79 -11.55 -23.78
N TRP A 526 -18.92 -12.36 -23.19
CA TRP A 526 -18.99 -13.82 -23.26
C TRP A 526 -19.92 -14.46 -22.21
N VAL A 527 -20.50 -13.71 -21.28
CA VAL A 527 -21.39 -14.24 -20.24
C VAL A 527 -22.82 -14.31 -20.79
N LYS A 528 -23.46 -15.48 -20.66
CA LYS A 528 -24.85 -15.68 -21.06
C LYS A 528 -25.81 -15.24 -19.94
N GLU A 529 -27.10 -15.15 -20.27
CA GLU A 529 -28.15 -14.82 -19.29
C GLU A 529 -28.20 -15.76 -18.08
N ASP A 530 -27.76 -17.02 -18.23
CA ASP A 530 -27.70 -18.01 -17.15
C ASP A 530 -26.37 -18.01 -16.37
N GLY A 531 -25.49 -17.03 -16.62
CA GLY A 531 -24.17 -16.91 -16.02
C GLY A 531 -23.09 -17.79 -16.66
N SER A 532 -23.44 -18.77 -17.50
CA SER A 532 -22.45 -19.62 -18.18
C SER A 532 -21.68 -18.87 -19.26
N LEU A 533 -20.49 -19.35 -19.62
CA LEU A 533 -19.67 -18.75 -20.69
C LEU A 533 -20.09 -19.24 -22.09
N ASP A 534 -20.06 -18.34 -23.06
CA ASP A 534 -20.17 -18.62 -24.49
C ASP A 534 -18.83 -19.11 -25.06
N GLU A 535 -18.74 -20.42 -25.31
CA GLU A 535 -17.57 -21.09 -25.89
C GLU A 535 -17.04 -20.40 -27.16
N THR A 536 -17.92 -19.87 -28.01
CA THR A 536 -17.50 -19.23 -29.26
C THR A 536 -16.78 -17.91 -29.00
N LYS A 537 -17.28 -17.13 -28.03
CA LYS A 537 -16.68 -15.85 -27.64
C LYS A 537 -15.38 -16.04 -26.86
N VAL A 538 -15.34 -17.02 -25.94
CA VAL A 538 -14.09 -17.43 -25.27
C VAL A 538 -13.04 -17.87 -26.30
N SER A 539 -13.44 -18.66 -27.28
CA SER A 539 -12.56 -19.12 -28.36
C SER A 539 -12.02 -17.95 -29.19
N ASP A 540 -12.86 -16.95 -29.51
CA ASP A 540 -12.43 -15.78 -30.27
C ASP A 540 -11.44 -14.93 -29.47
N TYR A 541 -11.78 -14.61 -28.22
CA TYR A 541 -10.90 -13.92 -27.28
C TYR A 541 -9.49 -14.54 -27.23
N LEU A 542 -9.41 -15.84 -26.93
CA LEU A 542 -8.12 -16.55 -26.86
C LEU A 542 -7.37 -16.49 -28.19
N THR A 543 -8.08 -16.65 -29.31
CA THR A 543 -7.49 -16.60 -30.64
C THR A 543 -6.89 -15.22 -30.94
N GLN A 544 -7.63 -14.14 -30.67
CA GLN A 544 -7.14 -12.79 -30.95
C GLN A 544 -5.97 -12.41 -30.04
N VAL A 545 -6.04 -12.74 -28.74
CA VAL A 545 -4.92 -12.51 -27.80
C VAL A 545 -3.67 -13.26 -28.27
N LYS A 546 -3.81 -14.52 -28.69
CA LYS A 546 -2.67 -15.29 -29.23
C LYS A 546 -2.07 -14.64 -30.47
N ARG A 547 -2.88 -14.13 -31.38
CA ARG A 547 -2.38 -13.42 -32.57
C ARG A 547 -1.57 -12.19 -32.21
N ILE A 548 -1.98 -11.46 -31.18
CA ILE A 548 -1.24 -10.30 -30.65
C ILE A 548 0.05 -10.75 -29.97
N TYR A 549 0.01 -11.80 -29.15
CA TYR A 549 1.20 -12.34 -28.50
C TYR A 549 2.26 -12.80 -29.52
N ASP A 550 1.85 -13.52 -30.57
CA ASP A 550 2.75 -14.17 -31.52
C ASP A 550 3.55 -13.19 -32.43
N VAL A 551 3.29 -11.86 -32.39
CA VAL A 551 4.05 -10.90 -33.23
C VAL A 551 5.42 -10.53 -32.69
N ASP A 552 5.64 -10.69 -31.38
CA ASP A 552 6.85 -10.28 -30.65
C ASP A 552 7.50 -11.47 -29.90
N ASP A 553 8.76 -11.30 -29.52
CA ASP A 553 9.47 -12.23 -28.62
C ASP A 553 9.28 -11.78 -27.17
N HIS A 554 8.84 -12.70 -26.31
CA HIS A 554 8.52 -12.43 -24.90
C HIS A 554 9.47 -13.14 -23.93
N SER A 555 10.54 -13.77 -24.45
CA SER A 555 11.44 -14.58 -23.61
C SER A 555 12.10 -13.81 -22.46
N ASP A 556 12.36 -12.52 -22.65
CA ASP A 556 12.92 -11.65 -21.61
C ASP A 556 11.89 -11.34 -20.51
N ILE A 557 10.69 -10.84 -20.87
CA ILE A 557 9.67 -10.49 -19.88
C ILE A 557 9.16 -11.72 -19.10
N GLU A 558 9.02 -12.86 -19.79
CA GLU A 558 8.62 -14.14 -19.19
C GLU A 558 9.68 -14.68 -18.20
N SER A 559 10.92 -14.20 -18.27
CA SER A 559 11.97 -14.62 -17.35
C SER A 559 11.87 -13.97 -15.96
N TYR A 560 11.13 -12.86 -15.82
CA TYR A 560 10.93 -12.18 -14.55
C TYR A 560 9.93 -12.93 -13.64
N GLY A 561 8.91 -13.57 -14.23
CA GLY A 561 8.00 -14.50 -13.53
C GLY A 561 7.10 -13.87 -12.46
N ASN A 562 6.97 -12.54 -12.42
CA ASN A 562 6.19 -11.82 -11.41
C ASN A 562 4.93 -11.23 -12.04
N PHE A 563 3.84 -12.00 -12.04
CA PHE A 563 2.51 -11.53 -12.46
C PHE A 563 1.61 -11.33 -11.24
N PHE A 564 1.10 -10.12 -11.05
CA PHE A 564 0.13 -9.81 -10.00
C PHE A 564 -1.29 -9.95 -10.58
N GLU A 565 -1.92 -11.11 -10.40
CA GLU A 565 -3.26 -11.42 -10.97
C GLU A 565 -4.35 -10.39 -10.60
N SER A 566 -4.20 -9.79 -9.42
CA SER A 566 -5.10 -8.77 -8.89
C SER A 566 -4.63 -7.34 -9.15
N GLY A 567 -3.48 -7.12 -9.82
CA GLY A 567 -2.84 -5.81 -9.93
C GLY A 567 -2.46 -5.17 -8.59
N MET A 568 -2.67 -5.85 -7.46
CA MET A 568 -2.39 -5.35 -6.12
C MET A 568 -0.96 -5.70 -5.72
N CYS A 569 -0.21 -4.71 -5.25
CA CYS A 569 1.12 -4.88 -4.68
C CYS A 569 1.27 -3.90 -3.51
N ASP A 570 1.65 -4.42 -2.33
CA ASP A 570 1.82 -3.63 -1.10
C ASP A 570 0.64 -2.70 -0.74
N GLY A 571 -0.60 -3.11 -1.03
CA GLY A 571 -1.81 -2.31 -0.77
C GLY A 571 -2.19 -1.33 -1.89
N TYR A 572 -1.35 -1.20 -2.92
CA TYR A 572 -1.59 -0.32 -4.07
C TYR A 572 -2.10 -1.09 -5.30
N ARG A 573 -3.16 -0.57 -5.96
CA ARG A 573 -3.70 -1.15 -7.19
C ARG A 573 -3.04 -0.50 -8.39
N TYR A 574 -2.10 -1.22 -9.00
CA TYR A 574 -1.41 -0.77 -10.20
C TYR A 574 -2.22 -1.01 -11.48
N GLY A 575 -2.09 -0.06 -12.42
CA GLY A 575 -2.49 -0.23 -13.80
C GLY A 575 -1.49 -1.08 -14.59
N THR A 576 -1.87 -1.47 -15.81
CA THR A 576 -1.03 -2.23 -16.74
C THR A 576 -0.52 -1.37 -17.91
N LEU A 577 -0.80 -0.07 -17.91
CA LEU A 577 -0.33 0.88 -18.92
C LEU A 577 0.64 1.90 -18.29
N ASP A 578 1.92 1.87 -18.68
CA ASP A 578 2.95 2.82 -18.18
C ASP A 578 3.27 3.95 -19.19
N SER A 579 2.86 3.84 -20.45
CA SER A 579 3.16 4.81 -21.53
C SER A 579 4.65 5.07 -21.84
N MET A 580 5.58 4.25 -21.29
CA MET A 580 7.02 4.54 -21.30
C MET A 580 7.77 3.91 -22.49
N ASP A 581 7.33 2.76 -22.99
CA ASP A 581 7.99 2.10 -24.14
C ASP A 581 7.71 2.83 -25.46
N LEU A 582 6.53 3.42 -25.61
CA LEU A 582 6.19 4.25 -26.77
C LEU A 582 7.01 5.54 -26.76
N PHE A 583 7.13 6.21 -25.61
CA PHE A 583 7.99 7.39 -25.48
C PHE A 583 9.47 7.08 -25.79
N ALA A 584 9.93 5.89 -25.39
CA ALA A 584 11.29 5.43 -25.67
C ALA A 584 11.50 4.97 -27.14
N GLU A 585 10.46 5.05 -27.98
CA GLU A 585 10.41 4.55 -29.37
C GLU A 585 10.71 3.04 -29.48
N ARG A 586 10.40 2.27 -28.42
CA ARG A 586 10.67 0.82 -28.35
C ARG A 586 9.53 -0.03 -28.90
N CYS A 587 8.31 0.48 -28.89
CA CYS A 587 7.10 -0.16 -29.41
C CYS A 587 6.27 0.79 -30.29
N LYS A 588 5.20 0.26 -30.91
CA LYS A 588 4.27 1.04 -31.75
C LYS A 588 2.88 1.16 -31.13
N VAL A 589 2.55 0.26 -30.22
CA VAL A 589 1.24 0.14 -29.60
C VAL A 589 1.44 -0.16 -28.13
N GLU A 590 0.80 0.65 -27.29
CA GLU A 590 0.67 0.37 -25.86
C GLU A 590 -0.81 0.35 -25.53
N PHE A 591 -1.18 -0.56 -24.64
CA PHE A 591 -2.51 -0.62 -24.09
C PHE A 591 -2.46 -1.28 -22.72
N GLY A 592 -3.50 -1.05 -21.94
CA GLY A 592 -3.62 -1.58 -20.60
C GLY A 592 -4.60 -0.74 -19.79
N THR A 593 -4.78 -1.12 -18.54
CA THR A 593 -5.58 -0.40 -17.56
C THR A 593 -4.81 0.79 -17.02
N ILE A 594 -5.48 1.94 -16.99
CA ILE A 594 -5.06 3.10 -16.20
C ILE A 594 -5.69 2.97 -14.82
N ALA A 595 -4.87 3.10 -13.77
CA ALA A 595 -5.33 3.05 -12.39
C ALA A 595 -5.47 4.44 -11.78
N ASP A 596 -4.66 5.40 -12.21
CA ASP A 596 -4.62 6.73 -11.62
C ASP A 596 -4.94 7.81 -12.63
N VAL A 597 -5.52 8.92 -12.16
CA VAL A 597 -5.80 10.07 -13.02
C VAL A 597 -4.47 10.68 -13.50
N GLU A 598 -3.42 10.63 -12.68
CA GLU A 598 -2.06 11.07 -13.00
C GLU A 598 -1.43 10.32 -14.19
N ASP A 599 -1.81 9.06 -14.44
CA ASP A 599 -1.30 8.27 -15.58
C ASP A 599 -1.63 8.94 -16.93
N PHE A 600 -2.70 9.73 -16.98
CA PHE A 600 -3.06 10.50 -18.17
C PHE A 600 -2.02 11.58 -18.51
N GLN A 601 -1.35 12.19 -17.53
CA GLN A 601 -0.28 13.16 -17.81
C GLN A 601 0.91 12.48 -18.49
N LEU A 602 1.28 11.29 -18.03
CA LEU A 602 2.35 10.50 -18.63
C LEU A 602 2.01 10.11 -20.08
N MET A 603 0.79 9.61 -20.30
CA MET A 603 0.28 9.28 -21.64
C MET A 603 0.24 10.49 -22.57
N LEU A 604 -0.19 11.66 -22.08
CA LEU A 604 -0.25 12.90 -22.85
C LEU A 604 1.14 13.48 -23.17
N SER A 605 2.09 13.38 -22.24
CA SER A 605 3.48 13.75 -22.48
C SER A 605 4.12 12.82 -23.52
N ALA A 606 3.88 11.51 -23.44
CA ALA A 606 4.31 10.55 -24.45
C ALA A 606 3.72 10.82 -25.84
N GLY A 607 2.45 11.25 -25.91
CA GLY A 607 1.79 11.61 -27.18
C GLY A 607 2.39 12.82 -27.92
N THR A 608 3.17 13.66 -27.24
CA THR A 608 3.81 14.83 -27.89
C THR A 608 5.00 14.47 -28.77
N THR A 609 5.51 13.24 -28.66
CA THR A 609 6.47 12.65 -29.60
C THR A 609 5.70 11.91 -30.72
N ASP A 610 5.92 12.30 -31.97
CA ASP A 610 5.49 11.57 -33.18
C ASP A 610 3.98 11.39 -33.49
N GLY A 611 3.08 12.16 -32.86
CA GLY A 611 1.67 12.22 -33.28
C GLY A 611 0.83 11.02 -32.85
N ALA A 612 1.24 10.35 -31.78
CA ALA A 612 0.42 9.37 -31.09
C ALA A 612 -0.82 10.04 -30.46
N VAL A 613 -1.90 9.28 -30.45
CA VAL A 613 -3.19 9.63 -29.84
C VAL A 613 -3.62 8.48 -28.92
N TYR A 614 -4.62 8.72 -28.09
CA TYR A 614 -5.14 7.74 -27.16
C TYR A 614 -6.65 7.55 -27.33
N GLY A 615 -7.16 6.44 -26.82
CA GLY A 615 -8.60 6.20 -26.69
C GLY A 615 -8.90 4.98 -25.85
N VAL A 616 -10.15 4.88 -25.39
CA VAL A 616 -10.65 3.70 -24.66
C VAL A 616 -10.52 2.45 -25.55
N LEU A 617 -9.86 1.43 -25.02
CA LEU A 617 -9.80 0.09 -25.59
C LEU A 617 -11.12 -0.62 -25.34
N SER A 618 -11.77 -1.14 -26.38
CA SER A 618 -13.10 -1.73 -26.30
C SER A 618 -13.25 -2.91 -27.27
N ASN A 619 -14.22 -3.78 -27.03
CA ASN A 619 -14.62 -4.81 -27.99
C ASN A 619 -16.12 -4.72 -28.29
N GLY A 620 -16.47 -3.89 -29.26
CA GLY A 620 -17.85 -3.59 -29.63
C GLY A 620 -18.24 -2.13 -29.35
N GLU A 621 -19.54 -1.87 -29.26
CA GLU A 621 -20.07 -0.51 -29.06
C GLU A 621 -20.09 -0.08 -27.59
N THR A 622 -19.95 -1.03 -26.65
CA THR A 622 -19.99 -0.80 -25.21
C THR A 622 -18.57 -0.82 -24.64
N SER A 623 -18.22 0.24 -23.91
CA SER A 623 -16.94 0.40 -23.19
C SER A 623 -17.01 -0.28 -21.83
N SER A 624 -15.92 -0.97 -21.47
CA SER A 624 -15.82 -1.68 -20.20
C SER A 624 -15.00 -0.91 -19.18
N TYR A 625 -15.28 -1.11 -17.89
CA TYR A 625 -14.44 -0.65 -16.78
C TYR A 625 -14.18 -1.81 -15.80
N VAL A 626 -13.11 -1.72 -15.02
CA VAL A 626 -12.84 -2.68 -13.93
C VAL A 626 -13.31 -2.04 -12.62
N PRO A 627 -14.33 -2.60 -11.95
CA PRO A 627 -14.71 -2.16 -10.60
C PRO A 627 -13.53 -2.30 -9.64
N PHE A 628 -13.34 -1.32 -8.77
CA PHE A 628 -12.38 -1.38 -7.68
C PHE A 628 -13.02 -0.85 -6.40
N LEU A 629 -12.69 -1.51 -5.29
CA LEU A 629 -13.24 -1.25 -3.97
C LEU A 629 -14.79 -1.33 -3.96
N GLN A 630 -15.33 -2.38 -4.59
CA GLN A 630 -16.76 -2.60 -4.71
C GLN A 630 -17.37 -2.98 -3.36
N ALA A 631 -18.22 -2.12 -2.80
CA ALA A 631 -18.76 -2.32 -1.46
C ALA A 631 -20.21 -2.82 -1.49
N GLY A 632 -20.54 -3.74 -0.58
CA GLY A 632 -21.90 -4.19 -0.32
C GLY A 632 -22.14 -4.41 1.17
N VAL A 633 -23.39 -4.20 1.63
CA VAL A 633 -23.79 -4.38 3.03
C VAL A 633 -24.45 -5.75 3.20
N VAL A 634 -24.04 -6.51 4.22
CA VAL A 634 -24.57 -7.84 4.49
C VAL A 634 -25.92 -7.75 5.20
N SER A 635 -26.92 -8.44 4.65
CA SER A 635 -28.27 -8.51 5.20
C SER A 635 -28.27 -9.19 6.56
N GLY A 636 -28.88 -8.53 7.55
CA GLY A 636 -28.99 -9.03 8.92
C GLY A 636 -27.77 -8.78 9.81
N GLY A 637 -26.72 -8.14 9.29
CA GLY A 637 -25.66 -7.53 10.09
C GLY A 637 -26.06 -6.17 10.66
N ASN A 638 -25.08 -5.37 11.07
CA ASN A 638 -25.22 -3.97 11.47
C ASN A 638 -25.39 -3.07 10.24
N GLU A 639 -26.56 -3.17 9.59
CA GLU A 639 -26.84 -2.49 8.32
C GLU A 639 -26.72 -0.96 8.40
N ASP A 640 -27.06 -0.35 9.54
CA ASP A 640 -26.96 1.10 9.72
C ASP A 640 -25.49 1.56 9.67
N ALA A 641 -24.61 0.91 10.43
CA ALA A 641 -23.18 1.19 10.40
C ALA A 641 -22.56 0.83 9.04
N GLY A 642 -22.98 -0.30 8.45
CA GLY A 642 -22.51 -0.71 7.13
C GLY A 642 -22.88 0.28 6.03
N LYS A 643 -24.12 0.80 6.03
CA LYS A 643 -24.56 1.87 5.12
C LYS A 643 -23.81 3.17 5.33
N ALA A 644 -23.54 3.55 6.58
CA ALA A 644 -22.72 4.72 6.90
C ALA A 644 -21.28 4.57 6.38
N PHE A 645 -20.70 3.36 6.45
CA PHE A 645 -19.38 3.09 5.91
C PHE A 645 -19.36 3.12 4.37
N VAL A 646 -20.35 2.53 3.69
CA VAL A 646 -20.49 2.65 2.23
C VAL A 646 -20.64 4.11 1.79
N LYS A 647 -21.37 4.92 2.55
CA LYS A 647 -21.48 6.36 2.33
C LYS A 647 -20.12 7.06 2.42
N THR A 648 -19.31 6.67 3.41
CA THR A 648 -17.94 7.20 3.60
C THR A 648 -17.06 6.85 2.42
N LEU A 649 -17.07 5.59 1.96
CA LEU A 649 -16.33 5.12 0.79
C LEU A 649 -16.69 5.89 -0.50
N LEU A 650 -17.97 6.24 -0.69
CA LEU A 650 -18.45 7.02 -1.84
C LEU A 650 -18.25 8.54 -1.67
N GLY A 651 -17.87 8.99 -0.48
CA GLY A 651 -17.72 10.39 -0.14
C GLY A 651 -16.57 11.05 -0.88
N LYS A 652 -16.66 12.37 -1.04
CA LYS A 652 -15.64 13.16 -1.76
C LYS A 652 -14.24 13.02 -1.14
N GLU A 653 -14.15 13.00 0.19
CA GLU A 653 -12.86 12.89 0.90
C GLU A 653 -12.18 11.53 0.64
N ALA A 654 -12.93 10.43 0.72
CA ALA A 654 -12.42 9.12 0.36
C ALA A 654 -12.09 9.02 -1.13
N GLY A 655 -12.76 9.79 -1.99
CA GLY A 655 -12.44 9.87 -3.43
C GLY A 655 -11.23 10.73 -3.77
N ALA A 656 -10.67 11.49 -2.82
CA ALA A 656 -9.61 12.45 -3.11
C ALA A 656 -8.23 11.82 -3.32
N SER A 657 -7.96 10.65 -2.70
CA SER A 657 -6.66 10.00 -2.83
C SER A 657 -6.46 9.39 -4.23
N SER A 658 -5.19 9.25 -4.63
CA SER A 658 -4.79 8.37 -5.71
C SER A 658 -5.05 6.89 -5.35
N ASN A 659 -4.85 5.99 -6.31
CA ASN A 659 -5.14 4.55 -6.31
C ASN A 659 -6.56 4.19 -6.79
N GLY A 660 -6.82 4.31 -8.08
CA GLY A 660 -8.13 4.05 -8.71
C GLY A 660 -8.92 5.32 -9.00
N ILE A 661 -9.58 5.38 -10.15
CA ILE A 661 -10.37 6.54 -10.58
C ILE A 661 -11.65 6.63 -9.72
N PRO A 662 -11.93 7.74 -9.02
CA PRO A 662 -13.07 7.83 -8.11
C PRO A 662 -14.40 7.87 -8.85
N VAL A 663 -15.41 7.16 -8.32
CA VAL A 663 -16.80 7.23 -8.80
C VAL A 663 -17.50 8.52 -8.36
N ASN A 664 -17.02 9.14 -7.28
CA ASN A 664 -17.48 10.46 -6.85
C ASN A 664 -17.10 11.52 -7.89
N GLU A 665 -18.10 12.15 -8.53
CA GLU A 665 -17.85 13.07 -9.64
C GLU A 665 -17.09 14.33 -9.21
N ALA A 666 -17.37 14.85 -8.01
CA ALA A 666 -16.68 16.03 -7.51
C ALA A 666 -15.20 15.73 -7.27
N ALA A 667 -14.88 14.57 -6.69
CA ALA A 667 -13.49 14.14 -6.50
C ALA A 667 -12.77 13.90 -7.83
N LEU A 668 -13.42 13.22 -8.78
CA LEU A 668 -12.87 13.00 -10.12
C LEU A 668 -12.53 14.31 -10.84
N LYS A 669 -13.45 15.29 -10.79
CA LYS A 669 -13.24 16.61 -11.38
C LYS A 669 -12.09 17.35 -10.69
N ASP A 670 -11.97 17.26 -9.38
CA ASP A 670 -10.87 17.89 -8.65
C ASP A 670 -9.51 17.26 -9.02
N GLN A 671 -9.42 15.93 -9.12
CA GLN A 671 -8.21 15.23 -9.57
C GLN A 671 -7.81 15.64 -11.00
N ILE A 672 -8.74 15.61 -11.96
CA ILE A 672 -8.48 16.04 -13.34
C ILE A 672 -8.06 17.52 -13.39
N ASN A 673 -8.70 18.38 -12.60
CA ASN A 673 -8.36 19.80 -12.54
C ASN A 673 -6.96 20.04 -11.96
N ALA A 674 -6.52 19.23 -11.00
CA ALA A 674 -5.18 19.31 -10.44
C ALA A 674 -4.10 19.10 -11.51
N LEU A 675 -4.36 18.25 -12.51
CA LEU A 675 -3.44 17.99 -13.62
C LEU A 675 -3.28 19.16 -14.61
N MET A 676 -4.14 20.17 -14.53
CA MET A 676 -3.98 21.44 -15.26
C MET A 676 -3.10 22.45 -14.52
N GLY A 677 -2.73 22.17 -13.27
CA GLY A 677 -1.76 22.95 -12.49
C GLY A 677 -0.36 22.93 -13.10
N ARG A 678 0.54 23.78 -12.59
CA ARG A 678 1.93 23.86 -13.09
C ARG A 678 2.65 22.54 -12.76
N THR A 679 3.19 21.88 -13.78
CA THR A 679 4.03 20.69 -13.62
C THR A 679 5.41 21.04 -14.18
N GLU A 680 6.33 21.56 -13.36
CA GLU A 680 7.74 21.68 -13.75
C GLU A 680 8.54 20.51 -13.18
N THR A 681 8.02 19.30 -13.40
CA THR A 681 8.64 18.05 -12.98
C THR A 681 9.04 17.25 -14.21
N SER A 682 10.21 16.60 -14.14
CA SER A 682 10.72 15.73 -15.18
C SER A 682 11.02 14.36 -14.60
N MET A 683 10.65 13.29 -15.28
CA MET A 683 11.03 11.93 -14.91
C MET A 683 12.17 11.46 -15.81
N ALA A 684 13.32 11.16 -15.22
CA ALA A 684 14.41 10.49 -15.92
C ALA A 684 14.31 8.98 -15.71
N PHE A 685 14.38 8.20 -16.78
CA PHE A 685 14.34 6.75 -16.71
C PHE A 685 15.30 6.10 -17.71
N ASN A 686 15.60 4.83 -17.47
CA ASN A 686 16.37 3.99 -18.35
C ASN A 686 15.58 2.68 -18.58
N ARG A 687 15.64 2.14 -19.79
CA ARG A 687 15.04 0.82 -20.10
C ARG A 687 16.15 -0.21 -20.24
N ASP A 688 15.91 -1.40 -19.72
CA ASP A 688 16.90 -2.47 -19.73
C ASP A 688 17.43 -2.74 -21.15
N GLY A 689 18.75 -2.95 -21.23
CA GLY A 689 19.50 -3.06 -22.47
C GLY A 689 19.78 -1.74 -23.22
N SER A 690 19.45 -0.57 -22.65
CA SER A 690 19.81 0.75 -23.21
C SER A 690 20.79 1.49 -22.32
N ASP A 691 21.83 2.12 -22.89
CA ASP A 691 22.70 3.06 -22.16
C ASP A 691 22.14 4.49 -22.16
N LYS A 692 20.99 4.71 -22.82
CA LYS A 692 20.37 6.03 -22.97
C LYS A 692 19.47 6.31 -21.76
N MET A 693 19.66 7.48 -21.15
CA MET A 693 18.69 8.06 -20.22
C MET A 693 17.63 8.81 -21.02
N TYR A 694 16.37 8.49 -20.78
CA TYR A 694 15.20 9.17 -21.33
C TYR A 694 14.69 10.14 -20.28
N THR A 695 14.21 11.31 -20.69
CA THR A 695 13.63 12.31 -19.80
C THR A 695 12.26 12.70 -20.34
N ILE A 696 11.23 12.42 -19.56
CA ILE A 696 9.87 12.87 -19.82
C ILE A 696 9.69 14.18 -19.06
N GLU A 697 9.41 15.25 -19.79
CA GLU A 697 8.97 16.50 -19.21
C GLU A 697 7.45 16.40 -19.02
N TYR A 698 6.99 16.48 -17.77
CA TYR A 698 5.56 16.59 -17.53
C TYR A 698 5.07 17.95 -17.98
N ARG A 699 3.89 17.99 -18.59
CA ARG A 699 3.22 19.23 -18.94
C ARG A 699 1.84 19.28 -18.33
N SER A 700 1.41 20.49 -18.00
CA SER A 700 0.05 20.76 -17.63
C SER A 700 -0.91 20.34 -18.74
N MET A 701 -2.03 19.75 -18.35
CA MET A 701 -3.13 19.46 -19.27
C MET A 701 -3.82 20.75 -19.71
N THR A 702 -4.29 20.77 -20.95
CA THR A 702 -5.22 21.80 -21.41
C THR A 702 -6.65 21.47 -20.98
N GLN A 703 -7.53 22.48 -20.92
CA GLN A 703 -8.95 22.25 -20.63
C GLN A 703 -9.60 21.29 -21.63
N GLU A 704 -9.22 21.36 -22.92
CA GLU A 704 -9.77 20.47 -23.96
C GLU A 704 -9.38 19.01 -23.71
N GLU A 705 -8.16 18.75 -23.23
CA GLU A 705 -7.69 17.40 -22.87
C GLU A 705 -8.38 16.89 -21.60
N ALA A 706 -8.53 17.75 -20.59
CA ALA A 706 -9.26 17.45 -19.36
C ALA A 706 -10.71 17.05 -19.66
N ASP A 707 -11.41 17.85 -20.46
CA ASP A 707 -12.79 17.59 -20.88
C ASP A 707 -12.90 16.27 -21.68
N ALA A 708 -11.92 15.97 -22.54
CA ALA A 708 -11.89 14.76 -23.35
C ALA A 708 -11.63 13.48 -22.54
N ILE A 709 -10.77 13.56 -21.52
CA ILE A 709 -10.52 12.44 -20.60
C ILE A 709 -11.76 12.21 -19.73
N LEU A 710 -12.29 13.27 -19.12
CA LEU A 710 -13.50 13.17 -18.30
C LEU A 710 -14.67 12.55 -19.08
N ALA A 711 -14.89 12.99 -20.31
CA ALA A 711 -15.94 12.42 -21.17
C ALA A 711 -15.74 10.94 -21.50
N GLN A 712 -14.49 10.46 -21.59
CA GLN A 712 -14.21 9.03 -21.81
C GLN A 712 -14.43 8.20 -20.55
N LEU A 713 -14.04 8.74 -19.39
CA LEU A 713 -14.24 8.10 -18.09
C LEU A 713 -15.73 8.01 -17.72
N GLU A 714 -16.51 9.08 -17.97
CA GLU A 714 -17.96 9.10 -17.73
C GLU A 714 -18.75 8.23 -18.71
N ALA A 715 -18.14 7.84 -19.84
CA ALA A 715 -18.79 7.06 -20.90
C ALA A 715 -18.57 5.55 -20.79
N VAL A 716 -17.89 5.03 -19.76
CA VAL A 716 -17.80 3.58 -19.52
C VAL A 716 -19.17 3.02 -19.15
N GLU A 717 -19.57 1.89 -19.71
CA GLU A 717 -20.97 1.43 -19.60
C GLU A 717 -21.15 0.07 -18.90
N GLN A 718 -20.10 -0.75 -18.83
CA GLN A 718 -20.24 -2.14 -18.40
C GLN A 718 -19.04 -2.60 -17.55
N SER A 719 -19.30 -3.22 -16.40
CA SER A 719 -18.22 -3.79 -15.60
C SER A 719 -17.61 -5.02 -16.28
N ALA A 720 -16.29 -5.17 -16.16
CA ALA A 720 -15.60 -6.43 -16.34
C ALA A 720 -16.13 -7.50 -15.36
N LEU A 721 -15.91 -8.78 -15.66
CA LEU A 721 -16.27 -9.87 -14.77
C LEU A 721 -15.29 -9.94 -13.59
N THR A 722 -15.74 -9.59 -12.38
CA THR A 722 -14.89 -9.43 -11.20
C THR A 722 -14.65 -10.70 -10.39
N ASP A 723 -15.32 -11.82 -10.68
CA ASP A 723 -15.12 -13.08 -9.95
C ASP A 723 -13.71 -13.63 -10.23
N ARG A 724 -12.83 -13.58 -9.23
CA ARG A 724 -11.42 -13.95 -9.39
C ARG A 724 -11.23 -15.46 -9.57
N THR A 725 -12.17 -16.29 -9.13
CA THR A 725 -12.14 -17.73 -9.42
C THR A 725 -12.29 -17.98 -10.92
N ILE A 726 -13.23 -17.27 -11.57
CA ILE A 726 -13.43 -17.36 -13.02
C ILE A 726 -12.25 -16.73 -13.77
N GLN A 727 -11.82 -15.54 -13.37
CA GLN A 727 -10.69 -14.83 -13.97
C GLN A 727 -9.43 -15.70 -13.99
N ASN A 728 -9.01 -16.21 -12.82
CA ASN A 728 -7.79 -17.00 -12.69
C ASN A 728 -7.85 -18.27 -13.53
N LEU A 729 -9.01 -18.94 -13.56
CA LEU A 729 -9.19 -20.12 -14.39
C LEU A 729 -9.05 -19.81 -15.89
N VAL A 730 -9.60 -18.70 -16.37
CA VAL A 730 -9.45 -18.31 -17.78
C VAL A 730 -8.01 -17.93 -18.07
N ILE A 731 -7.38 -17.10 -17.24
CA ILE A 731 -5.99 -16.65 -17.44
C ILE A 731 -5.03 -17.84 -17.41
N GLU A 732 -5.08 -18.70 -16.38
CA GLU A 732 -4.20 -19.88 -16.26
C GLU A 732 -4.29 -20.79 -17.50
N ARG A 733 -5.50 -21.13 -17.94
CA ARG A 733 -5.71 -22.02 -19.09
C ARG A 733 -5.39 -21.32 -20.41
N GLY A 734 -5.74 -20.04 -20.51
CA GLY A 734 -5.43 -19.21 -21.66
C GLY A 734 -3.92 -19.06 -21.87
N THR A 735 -3.15 -18.92 -20.80
CA THR A 735 -1.69 -18.81 -20.84
C THR A 735 -1.06 -20.01 -21.53
N SER A 736 -1.45 -21.24 -21.14
CA SER A 736 -0.95 -22.45 -21.80
C SER A 736 -1.32 -22.50 -23.29
N TYR A 737 -2.48 -21.99 -23.71
CA TYR A 737 -2.82 -21.89 -25.13
C TYR A 737 -1.98 -20.82 -25.86
N VAL A 738 -1.87 -19.62 -25.31
CA VAL A 738 -1.13 -18.50 -25.89
C VAL A 738 0.35 -18.87 -26.08
N LYS A 739 0.97 -19.50 -25.07
CA LYS A 739 2.34 -20.03 -25.11
C LYS A 739 2.51 -21.27 -26.02
N GLY A 740 1.43 -21.83 -26.56
CA GLY A 740 1.44 -22.95 -27.50
C GLY A 740 1.60 -24.33 -26.86
N GLU A 741 1.35 -24.45 -25.57
CA GLU A 741 1.43 -25.69 -24.78
C GLU A 741 0.16 -26.53 -24.87
N GLN A 742 -1.00 -25.89 -25.10
CA GLN A 742 -2.30 -26.53 -25.29
C GLN A 742 -2.97 -26.04 -26.59
N ASN A 743 -3.91 -26.81 -27.13
CA ASN A 743 -4.69 -26.41 -28.30
C ASN A 743 -6.02 -25.74 -27.90
N LEU A 744 -6.54 -24.89 -28.80
CA LEU A 744 -7.72 -24.05 -28.54
C LEU A 744 -8.97 -24.82 -28.11
N GLU A 745 -9.30 -25.91 -28.80
CA GLU A 745 -10.51 -26.70 -28.53
C GLU A 745 -10.44 -27.31 -27.12
N GLU A 746 -9.29 -27.86 -26.74
CA GLU A 746 -9.08 -28.41 -25.41
C GLU A 746 -9.16 -27.33 -24.32
N THR A 747 -8.48 -26.19 -24.52
CA THR A 747 -8.48 -25.07 -23.58
C THR A 747 -9.89 -24.52 -23.34
N VAL A 748 -10.66 -24.26 -24.40
CA VAL A 748 -12.04 -23.74 -24.28
C VAL A 748 -12.94 -24.74 -23.55
N ASN A 749 -12.83 -26.04 -23.86
CA ASN A 749 -13.58 -27.09 -23.17
C ASN A 749 -13.22 -27.17 -21.68
N GLU A 750 -11.95 -27.04 -21.31
CA GLU A 750 -11.54 -27.05 -19.90
C GLU A 750 -12.07 -25.84 -19.13
N ILE A 751 -11.93 -24.63 -19.70
CA ILE A 751 -12.42 -23.38 -19.10
C ILE A 751 -13.93 -23.49 -18.86
N THR A 752 -14.70 -23.74 -19.91
CA THR A 752 -16.17 -23.74 -19.82
C THR A 752 -16.70 -24.83 -18.91
N LYS A 753 -16.13 -26.04 -18.94
CA LYS A 753 -16.53 -27.13 -18.03
C LYS A 753 -16.25 -26.79 -16.57
N LYS A 754 -15.08 -26.21 -16.26
CA LYS A 754 -14.71 -25.86 -14.88
C LYS A 754 -15.50 -24.66 -14.36
N VAL A 755 -15.74 -23.63 -15.19
CA VAL A 755 -16.62 -22.50 -14.83
C VAL A 755 -18.04 -22.99 -14.57
N ASN A 756 -18.60 -23.84 -15.43
CA ASN A 756 -19.94 -24.39 -15.21
C ASN A 756 -20.02 -25.25 -13.94
N LEU A 757 -18.96 -25.99 -13.58
CA LEU A 757 -18.90 -26.72 -12.33
C LEU A 757 -18.91 -25.77 -11.13
N TYR A 758 -18.07 -24.74 -11.16
CA TYR A 758 -18.00 -23.71 -10.13
C TYR A 758 -19.35 -23.01 -9.93
N LEU A 759 -19.99 -22.54 -11.02
CA LEU A 759 -21.31 -21.90 -10.96
C LEU A 759 -22.38 -22.83 -10.38
N ALA A 760 -22.32 -24.13 -10.69
CA ALA A 760 -23.25 -25.11 -10.14
C ALA A 760 -23.05 -25.38 -8.64
N GLU A 761 -21.84 -25.16 -8.11
CA GLU A 761 -21.54 -25.23 -6.67
C GLU A 761 -21.98 -23.97 -5.91
N GLN A 762 -22.22 -22.87 -6.63
CA GLN A 762 -22.70 -21.60 -6.09
C GLN A 762 -24.24 -21.51 -6.01
N GLN A 763 -24.99 -22.42 -6.63
CA GLN A 763 -26.46 -22.49 -6.53
C GLN A 763 -26.90 -23.35 -5.33
#